data_AF-A0AAV0VG66-F1
#
_entry.id   AF-A0AAV0VG66-F1
#
_cell.length_a   1.000
_cell.length_b   1.000
_cell.length_c   1.000
_cell.angle_alpha   90.00
_cell.angle_beta   90.00
_cell.angle_gamma   90.00
#
_symmetry.space_group_name_H-M   'P 1'
#
loop_
_entity.id
_entity.type
_entity.pdbx_description
1 polymer ?
#
loop_
_entity_poly.entity_id
_entity_poly.type
_entity_poly.pdbx_seq_one_letter_code
_entity_poly.pdbx_strand_id
1 'polypeptide(L)'
;MTTKANTSHGALWAAAFGLQGDIQSAQRERYERLKQHMVFQIDATGTTDPLTATNEAVNSSSNWSQYFTDETLLEEIKTDLDRLYPSGNERFFQNETYMTTLRHVLFVWCRLHPDVAYRQGMHDVVAVVLFALMQTQETENVDVKKLPESTEADTFLLFEAVMLFLKPFYEIVEMRHKDEDEEEGQRLFTSSSFQKDDSRDGVQSYETTAEKHKQPVLHRLCHHIQYELLQQKDPQLYYHLKNLEIVPETYCLRWIRLLFAREYTLKELLCVWDALILDSRRALIDYPVINMTDKSDNDLIQLPKLVAGNEETTWTGFPLLRYVCTARLLQMSTQLRQSDNIDCLRLLMRTCQEEDFDRTDLERQSRAMELTNFARILQDPMTEETAESGNGITNDKKRVVAMAEAPYENRLVVKAFAKDPNTSDGAGQAEASGKVHLGDLLQSINGVPIVGVTTEEVKRRLQLINRPVYIAFSRYKGAYDNCKVATSEHSAAVKDSNGPNSSPSLETAMTELVQPALLPGELCYANVETSMQRLVLSQDGSCLSHYISGKLFITNYRCFFTRLLGRGEVEWQIPVLSILSIDRIDPRAISSAIGSTTLSVENAQVALGFTPDDSYKVVIRCKDTQVARLSIADHDEYEKLVQCLSFLAFPKSLLDAFCFAYSQTVAPSEDVRFDIRQEYKRIGLLSFPDHLRCIDQSSKYTLCETYPRHLIVPADISDVRLKAAAAFRSHQRLPVISWMHPKTGATIVRSSQPLVGFKSTRSGEDELLVYLLCCSCNKKAFGRYVIMDARSQLAAVGNKALGKGTEISSNYHGAKLIYMNIENIHAVRQSQLALAATFEPKRSASEDTSSFYGRIESSGWLRHVRLVLKASVDLAHTVHNGTSVLTHCSDGWDRTAQMVALAELMLDPYYRTLCGFQVLVEKEWCAFGHQFALRCGHARSDVSNDQRSPVFLLWLDCVWQYIRQYPTECEFNESLLLALADHVYSCKFGTFMFDCERQRKDLFTKHRVLSIWKHQGYFCRWDPAFVPPVPAFQCY
;
A
#
# COMPACT_ATOMS: atom_id res chain seq x y z
N MET A 1 1.41 4.69 66.11
CA MET A 1 -0.02 4.42 66.39
C MET A 1 -0.45 3.23 65.56
N THR A 2 -0.83 2.15 66.26
CA THR A 2 -1.74 1.06 65.85
C THR A 2 -1.54 0.37 64.49
N THR A 3 -0.98 -0.84 64.56
CA THR A 3 -1.23 -2.02 63.71
C THR A 3 -2.35 -1.86 62.67
N LYS A 4 -2.00 -1.57 61.41
CA LYS A 4 -2.91 -1.83 60.27
C LYS A 4 -3.00 -3.35 60.10
N ALA A 5 -4.11 -3.92 60.53
CA ALA A 5 -4.42 -5.33 60.31
C ALA A 5 -4.36 -5.64 58.81
N ASN A 6 -3.67 -6.72 58.42
CA ASN A 6 -3.69 -7.27 57.06
C ASN A 6 -5.14 -7.57 56.67
N THR A 7 -5.80 -6.63 55.99
CA THR A 7 -7.18 -6.76 55.54
C THR A 7 -7.12 -7.43 54.17
N SER A 8 -7.87 -8.53 53.95
CA SER A 8 -7.88 -9.21 52.66
C SER A 8 -8.43 -8.30 51.55
N HIS A 9 -7.97 -8.50 50.31
CA HIS A 9 -8.51 -7.78 49.14
C HIS A 9 -10.04 -7.87 49.06
N GLY A 10 -10.59 -9.06 49.32
CA GLY A 10 -12.05 -9.25 49.33
C GLY A 10 -12.78 -8.41 50.40
N ALA A 11 -12.19 -8.19 51.57
CA ALA A 11 -12.78 -7.32 52.59
C ALA A 11 -12.75 -5.82 52.18
N LEU A 12 -11.69 -5.40 51.48
CA LEU A 12 -11.61 -4.06 50.89
C LEU A 12 -12.63 -3.87 49.76
N TRP A 13 -12.85 -4.90 48.94
CA TRP A 13 -13.85 -4.86 47.87
C TRP A 13 -15.27 -4.80 48.44
N ALA A 14 -15.56 -5.60 49.47
CA ALA A 14 -16.85 -5.56 50.16
C ALA A 14 -17.14 -4.18 50.73
N ALA A 15 -16.12 -3.56 51.37
CA ALA A 15 -16.19 -2.18 51.83
C ALA A 15 -16.53 -1.19 50.72
N ALA A 16 -15.82 -1.29 49.58
CA ALA A 16 -15.99 -0.38 48.46
C ALA A 16 -17.35 -0.51 47.76
N PHE A 17 -17.94 -1.71 47.77
CA PHE A 17 -19.29 -1.94 47.28
C PHE A 17 -20.39 -1.58 48.28
N GLY A 18 -20.04 -1.20 49.52
CA GLY A 18 -21.02 -0.86 50.56
C GLY A 18 -21.56 -2.06 51.34
N LEU A 19 -20.95 -3.24 51.19
CA LEU A 19 -21.24 -4.45 51.95
C LEU A 19 -20.49 -4.41 53.29
N GLN A 20 -20.99 -3.62 54.24
CA GLN A 20 -20.47 -3.56 55.61
C GLN A 20 -21.60 -3.58 56.64
N GLY A 21 -21.29 -4.03 57.86
CA GLY A 21 -22.19 -3.97 59.00
C GLY A 21 -23.50 -4.75 58.79
N ASP A 22 -24.63 -4.09 59.07
CA ASP A 22 -25.97 -4.70 59.03
C ASP A 22 -26.38 -5.13 57.61
N ILE A 23 -25.94 -4.39 56.58
CA ILE A 23 -26.25 -4.69 55.18
C ILE A 23 -25.60 -6.01 54.76
N GLN A 24 -24.30 -6.19 55.07
CA GLN A 24 -23.58 -7.43 54.75
C GLN A 24 -24.21 -8.63 55.48
N SER A 25 -24.60 -8.45 56.74
CA SER A 25 -25.20 -9.52 57.55
C SER A 25 -26.57 -9.94 57.00
N ALA A 26 -27.41 -8.97 56.62
CA ALA A 26 -28.71 -9.24 56.01
C ALA A 26 -28.58 -9.95 54.65
N GLN A 27 -27.65 -9.50 53.80
CA GLN A 27 -27.45 -10.09 52.47
C GLN A 27 -26.81 -11.49 52.53
N ARG A 28 -25.96 -11.79 53.53
CA ARG A 28 -25.46 -13.16 53.77
C ARG A 28 -26.59 -14.13 54.09
N GLU A 29 -27.51 -13.71 54.94
CA GLU A 29 -28.69 -14.53 55.29
C GLU A 29 -29.62 -14.71 54.08
N ARG A 30 -29.77 -13.70 53.21
CA ARG A 30 -30.48 -13.84 51.92
C ARG A 30 -29.86 -14.95 51.06
N TYR A 31 -28.53 -14.96 50.90
CA TYR A 31 -27.86 -16.01 50.14
C TYR A 31 -28.07 -17.39 50.75
N GLU A 32 -27.92 -17.56 52.07
CA GLU A 32 -28.08 -18.87 52.71
C GLU A 32 -29.51 -19.41 52.57
N ARG A 33 -30.54 -18.55 52.67
CA ARG A 33 -31.93 -18.95 52.41
C ARG A 33 -32.15 -19.33 50.94
N LEU A 34 -31.60 -18.56 50.00
CA LEU A 34 -31.67 -18.87 48.56
C LEU A 34 -30.98 -20.19 48.23
N LYS A 35 -29.80 -20.43 48.79
CA LYS A 35 -29.06 -21.68 48.66
C LYS A 35 -29.84 -22.86 49.24
N GLN A 36 -30.43 -22.73 50.42
CA GLN A 36 -31.28 -23.78 51.01
C GLN A 36 -32.51 -24.07 50.15
N HIS A 37 -33.10 -23.06 49.52
CA HIS A 37 -34.27 -23.25 48.67
C HIS A 37 -33.92 -23.80 47.28
N MET A 38 -32.78 -23.41 46.70
CA MET A 38 -32.42 -23.71 45.30
C MET A 38 -31.43 -24.87 45.16
N VAL A 39 -30.46 -25.03 46.07
CA VAL A 39 -29.35 -26.01 45.95
C VAL A 39 -29.66 -27.34 46.66
N PHE A 40 -30.38 -27.30 47.78
CA PHE A 40 -30.72 -28.52 48.57
C PHE A 40 -31.72 -29.46 47.88
N GLN A 41 -32.30 -29.06 46.74
CA GLN A 41 -33.09 -29.96 45.89
C GLN A 41 -32.21 -30.92 45.07
N ILE A 42 -30.88 -30.73 45.03
CA ILE A 42 -29.99 -31.42 44.07
C ILE A 42 -28.77 -32.09 44.75
N ASP A 43 -28.33 -31.65 45.93
CA ASP A 43 -27.14 -32.18 46.60
C ASP A 43 -27.43 -33.22 47.69
N ALA A 44 -27.58 -34.49 47.28
CA ALA A 44 -27.11 -35.66 48.02
C ALA A 44 -26.98 -36.86 47.07
N THR A 45 -25.74 -37.22 46.71
CA THR A 45 -25.37 -38.49 46.06
C THR A 45 -26.06 -38.87 44.75
N GLY A 46 -26.66 -37.94 44.00
CA GLY A 46 -27.40 -38.26 42.77
C GLY A 46 -28.57 -39.22 43.02
N THR A 47 -29.13 -39.19 44.23
CA THR A 47 -30.23 -40.06 44.66
C THR A 47 -31.27 -39.23 45.41
N THR A 48 -31.90 -38.31 44.71
CA THR A 48 -33.27 -37.89 45.02
C THR A 48 -34.14 -38.18 43.80
N ASP A 49 -34.62 -39.43 43.75
CA ASP A 49 -35.68 -39.82 42.83
C ASP A 49 -36.91 -38.93 43.14
N PRO A 50 -37.43 -38.17 42.16
CA PRO A 50 -38.59 -37.28 42.35
C PRO A 50 -39.86 -38.02 42.80
N LEU A 51 -39.84 -39.35 42.81
CA LEU A 51 -40.90 -40.20 43.35
C LEU A 51 -40.94 -40.28 44.90
N THR A 52 -39.95 -39.74 45.61
CA THR A 52 -39.90 -39.79 47.09
C THR A 52 -40.56 -38.60 47.80
N ALA A 53 -40.88 -37.52 47.07
CA ALA A 53 -41.66 -36.38 47.59
C ALA A 53 -43.14 -36.78 47.68
N THR A 54 -43.47 -37.54 48.71
CA THR A 54 -44.85 -37.92 49.01
C THR A 54 -45.61 -36.73 49.59
N ASN A 55 -46.75 -36.44 48.95
CA ASN A 55 -47.92 -35.76 49.49
C ASN A 55 -47.73 -34.29 49.91
N GLU A 56 -47.88 -33.37 48.96
CA GLU A 56 -49.03 -32.45 48.89
C GLU A 56 -48.89 -31.41 47.75
N ALA A 57 -49.96 -31.26 46.97
CA ALA A 57 -50.35 -30.13 46.12
C ALA A 57 -49.71 -29.90 44.71
N VAL A 58 -50.37 -30.50 43.70
CA VAL A 58 -50.85 -29.89 42.43
C VAL A 58 -49.97 -28.84 41.72
N ASN A 59 -49.00 -29.29 40.90
CA ASN A 59 -48.66 -28.77 39.56
C ASN A 59 -47.45 -29.55 38.99
N SER A 60 -47.73 -30.70 38.38
CA SER A 60 -46.70 -31.68 38.01
C SER A 60 -45.98 -31.42 36.67
N SER A 61 -46.27 -30.35 35.93
CA SER A 61 -45.55 -30.04 34.68
C SER A 61 -44.38 -29.05 34.85
N SER A 62 -44.44 -28.13 35.82
CA SER A 62 -43.41 -27.09 35.97
C SER A 62 -42.18 -27.54 36.78
N ASN A 63 -42.36 -28.41 37.77
CA ASN A 63 -41.24 -28.88 38.61
C ASN A 63 -40.26 -29.78 37.85
N TRP A 64 -40.74 -30.61 36.92
CA TRP A 64 -39.87 -31.48 36.11
C TRP A 64 -39.11 -30.70 35.06
N SER A 65 -39.78 -29.79 34.34
CA SER A 65 -39.08 -28.91 33.40
C SER A 65 -38.00 -28.10 34.11
N GLN A 66 -38.28 -27.65 35.33
CA GLN A 66 -37.34 -26.87 36.12
C GLN A 66 -36.19 -27.73 36.66
N TYR A 67 -36.45 -28.96 37.13
CA TYR A 67 -35.42 -29.92 37.54
C TYR A 67 -34.44 -30.24 36.40
N PHE A 68 -34.95 -30.57 35.20
CA PHE A 68 -34.06 -30.86 34.06
C PHE A 68 -33.33 -29.61 33.56
N THR A 69 -33.93 -28.42 33.68
CA THR A 69 -33.25 -27.14 33.38
C THR A 69 -32.13 -26.87 34.40
N ASP A 70 -32.34 -27.21 35.66
CA ASP A 70 -31.35 -27.03 36.72
C ASP A 70 -30.22 -28.07 36.66
N GLU A 71 -30.55 -29.32 36.30
CA GLU A 71 -29.58 -30.39 36.07
C GLU A 71 -28.68 -30.05 34.87
N THR A 72 -29.26 -29.63 33.74
CA THR A 72 -28.50 -29.20 32.55
C THR A 72 -27.63 -27.97 32.84
N LEU A 73 -28.15 -27.00 33.60
CA LEU A 73 -27.38 -25.83 34.06
C LEU A 73 -26.19 -26.24 34.95
N LEU A 74 -26.39 -27.17 35.88
CA LEU A 74 -25.33 -27.65 36.76
C LEU A 74 -24.27 -28.46 36.02
N GLU A 75 -24.66 -29.27 35.03
CA GLU A 75 -23.71 -29.97 34.16
C GLU A 75 -22.86 -29.01 33.34
N GLU A 76 -23.47 -27.94 32.82
CA GLU A 76 -22.75 -26.89 32.09
C GLU A 76 -21.74 -26.16 33.00
N ILE A 77 -22.18 -25.74 34.19
CA ILE A 77 -21.31 -25.11 35.20
C ILE A 77 -20.17 -26.06 35.58
N LYS A 78 -20.46 -27.33 35.83
CA LYS A 78 -19.46 -28.33 36.24
C LYS A 78 -18.42 -28.57 35.13
N THR A 79 -18.87 -28.71 33.88
CA THR A 79 -17.98 -28.94 32.73
C THR A 79 -16.94 -27.83 32.58
N ASP A 80 -17.34 -26.59 32.86
CA ASP A 80 -16.45 -25.44 32.79
C ASP A 80 -15.57 -25.28 34.05
N LEU A 81 -16.10 -25.57 35.25
CA LEU A 81 -15.31 -25.58 36.49
C LEU A 81 -14.18 -26.63 36.44
N ASP A 82 -14.44 -27.80 35.84
CA ASP A 82 -13.41 -28.83 35.59
C ASP A 82 -12.30 -28.33 34.64
N ARG A 83 -12.56 -27.29 33.86
CA ARG A 83 -11.62 -26.65 32.91
C ARG A 83 -11.05 -25.33 33.43
N LEU A 84 -11.36 -24.93 34.67
CA LEU A 84 -10.86 -23.69 35.28
C LEU A 84 -9.33 -23.71 35.28
N TYR A 85 -8.70 -22.83 34.50
CA TYR A 85 -7.26 -22.82 34.22
C TYR A 85 -6.46 -22.18 35.38
N PRO A 86 -5.85 -22.93 36.30
CA PRO A 86 -5.30 -22.37 37.54
C PRO A 86 -3.78 -22.26 37.45
N SER A 87 -3.27 -21.59 36.41
CA SER A 87 -1.82 -21.47 36.20
C SER A 87 -1.12 -20.89 37.45
N GLY A 88 -0.23 -21.67 38.07
CA GLY A 88 0.49 -21.28 39.30
C GLY A 88 -0.30 -21.39 40.61
N ASN A 89 -1.59 -21.74 40.58
CA ASN A 89 -2.46 -21.88 41.76
C ASN A 89 -3.28 -23.19 41.74
N GLU A 90 -2.81 -24.20 41.00
CA GLU A 90 -3.50 -25.48 40.77
C GLU A 90 -3.90 -26.17 42.09
N ARG A 91 -3.03 -26.10 43.09
CA ARG A 91 -3.29 -26.65 44.43
C ARG A 91 -4.43 -25.97 45.19
N PHE A 92 -4.69 -24.68 44.92
CA PHE A 92 -5.78 -23.95 45.56
C PHE A 92 -7.13 -24.43 45.03
N PHE A 93 -7.28 -24.54 43.71
CA PHE A 93 -8.52 -24.92 43.04
C PHE A 93 -8.76 -26.44 42.96
N GLN A 94 -7.77 -27.28 43.31
CA GLN A 94 -7.97 -28.72 43.53
C GLN A 94 -8.79 -29.05 44.80
N ASN A 95 -9.08 -28.06 45.65
CA ASN A 95 -9.90 -28.27 46.83
C ASN A 95 -11.38 -28.42 46.45
N GLU A 96 -11.93 -29.61 46.68
CA GLU A 96 -13.35 -29.91 46.41
C GLU A 96 -14.30 -28.93 47.10
N THR A 97 -13.98 -28.44 48.30
CA THR A 97 -14.82 -27.47 49.01
C THR A 97 -14.92 -26.14 48.23
N TYR A 98 -13.82 -25.70 47.62
CA TYR A 98 -13.80 -24.47 46.84
C TYR A 98 -14.55 -24.64 45.52
N MET A 99 -14.37 -25.78 44.85
CA MET A 99 -15.13 -26.09 43.63
C MET A 99 -16.64 -26.19 43.88
N THR A 100 -17.03 -26.81 44.99
CA THR A 100 -18.43 -26.86 45.44
C THR A 100 -18.97 -25.46 45.74
N THR A 101 -18.17 -24.61 46.39
CA THR A 101 -18.51 -23.19 46.65
C THR A 101 -18.76 -22.44 45.33
N LEU A 102 -17.85 -22.52 44.37
CA LEU A 102 -17.99 -21.86 43.07
C LEU A 102 -19.24 -22.35 42.32
N ARG A 103 -19.50 -23.67 42.34
CA ARG A 103 -20.69 -24.27 41.72
C ARG A 103 -21.97 -23.71 42.34
N HIS A 104 -22.07 -23.62 43.67
CA HIS A 104 -23.26 -23.08 44.34
C HIS A 104 -23.48 -21.60 44.01
N VAL A 105 -22.42 -20.79 44.09
CA VAL A 105 -22.49 -19.35 43.81
C VAL A 105 -22.98 -19.10 42.38
N LEU A 106 -22.40 -19.80 41.40
CA LEU A 106 -22.80 -19.68 39.99
C LEU A 106 -24.24 -20.14 39.76
N PHE A 107 -24.62 -21.27 40.34
CA PHE A 107 -25.97 -21.81 40.18
C PHE A 107 -27.03 -20.88 40.76
N VAL A 108 -26.85 -20.41 42.01
CA VAL A 108 -27.78 -19.48 42.66
C VAL A 108 -27.87 -18.17 41.87
N TRP A 109 -26.74 -17.65 41.37
CA TRP A 109 -26.74 -16.43 40.56
C TRP A 109 -27.51 -16.60 39.24
N CYS A 110 -27.29 -17.69 38.50
CA CYS A 110 -27.95 -17.94 37.21
C CYS A 110 -29.46 -18.12 37.37
N ARG A 111 -29.90 -18.70 38.49
CA ARG A 111 -31.33 -18.84 38.86
C ARG A 111 -32.00 -17.50 39.14
N LEU A 112 -31.27 -16.54 39.70
CA LEU A 112 -31.75 -15.18 39.93
C LEU A 112 -31.73 -14.30 38.68
N HIS A 113 -30.92 -14.67 37.68
CA HIS A 113 -30.71 -13.91 36.45
C HIS A 113 -30.95 -14.77 35.19
N PRO A 114 -32.20 -15.25 34.98
CA PRO A 114 -32.53 -16.09 33.83
C PRO A 114 -32.40 -15.34 32.49
N ASP A 115 -32.44 -14.00 32.52
CA ASP A 115 -32.27 -13.12 31.36
C ASP A 115 -30.85 -13.15 30.78
N VAL A 116 -29.86 -13.44 31.61
CA VAL A 116 -28.46 -13.60 31.18
C VAL A 116 -28.13 -15.07 30.95
N ALA A 117 -28.67 -15.94 31.81
CA ALA A 117 -28.33 -17.35 31.97
C ALA A 117 -26.82 -17.58 32.23
N TYR A 118 -26.42 -18.82 32.50
CA TYR A 118 -25.00 -19.13 32.65
C TYR A 118 -24.28 -18.94 31.31
N ARG A 119 -23.08 -18.36 31.37
CA ARG A 119 -22.21 -18.16 30.21
C ARG A 119 -20.79 -18.52 30.57
N GLN A 120 -20.16 -19.27 29.66
CA GLN A 120 -18.75 -19.61 29.77
C GLN A 120 -17.90 -18.35 30.03
N GLY A 121 -17.09 -18.40 31.09
CA GLY A 121 -16.28 -17.30 31.59
C GLY A 121 -16.75 -16.73 32.93
N MET A 122 -18.02 -16.90 33.33
CA MET A 122 -18.47 -16.49 34.67
C MET A 122 -17.75 -17.25 35.79
N HIS A 123 -17.40 -18.52 35.54
CA HIS A 123 -16.58 -19.34 36.45
C HIS A 123 -15.18 -18.77 36.68
N ASP A 124 -14.56 -18.16 35.67
CA ASP A 124 -13.25 -17.47 35.81
C ASP A 124 -13.39 -16.23 36.72
N VAL A 125 -14.49 -15.47 36.60
CA VAL A 125 -14.74 -14.24 37.39
C VAL A 125 -14.98 -14.57 38.86
N VAL A 126 -15.84 -15.54 39.19
CA VAL A 126 -16.12 -15.94 40.59
C VAL A 126 -14.90 -16.57 41.26
N ALA A 127 -14.03 -17.25 40.50
CA ALA A 127 -12.80 -17.84 41.04
C ALA A 127 -11.84 -16.77 41.59
N VAL A 128 -11.73 -15.61 40.93
CA VAL A 128 -10.92 -14.47 41.39
C VAL A 128 -11.47 -13.90 42.70
N VAL A 129 -12.80 -13.80 42.82
CA VAL A 129 -13.47 -13.31 44.04
C VAL A 129 -13.17 -14.23 45.22
N LEU A 130 -13.33 -15.55 45.05
CA LEU A 130 -13.03 -16.53 46.10
C LEU A 130 -11.54 -16.47 46.51
N PHE A 131 -10.65 -16.35 45.53
CA PHE A 131 -9.21 -16.22 45.78
C PHE A 131 -8.86 -14.94 46.57
N ALA A 132 -9.46 -13.80 46.24
CA ALA A 132 -9.26 -12.51 46.92
C ALA A 132 -9.68 -12.54 48.40
N LEU A 133 -10.69 -13.33 48.75
CA LEU A 133 -11.14 -13.54 50.12
C LEU A 133 -10.20 -14.47 50.91
N MET A 134 -9.51 -15.41 50.23
CA MET A 134 -8.69 -16.45 50.85
C MET A 134 -7.19 -16.11 50.96
N GLN A 135 -6.69 -15.11 50.22
CA GLN A 135 -5.29 -14.67 50.17
C GLN A 135 -4.63 -14.36 51.53
N THR A 136 -5.39 -14.00 52.57
CA THR A 136 -4.84 -13.71 53.91
C THR A 136 -4.26 -14.93 54.65
N GLN A 137 -4.32 -16.14 54.08
CA GLN A 137 -3.83 -17.37 54.74
C GLN A 137 -2.52 -17.94 54.18
N GLU A 138 -1.82 -17.25 53.25
CA GLU A 138 -0.57 -17.76 52.63
C GLU A 138 0.70 -17.71 53.51
N THR A 139 0.61 -17.35 54.80
CA THR A 139 1.71 -17.61 55.73
C THR A 139 1.64 -19.04 56.26
N GLU A 140 2.42 -19.92 55.61
CA GLU A 140 2.96 -21.20 56.08
C GLU A 140 1.95 -22.32 56.48
N ASN A 141 2.17 -23.49 55.88
CA ASN A 141 1.54 -24.80 56.09
C ASN A 141 0.21 -25.08 55.38
N VAL A 142 0.36 -25.84 54.29
CA VAL A 142 -0.67 -26.60 53.59
C VAL A 142 -1.11 -27.76 54.50
N ASP A 143 -2.00 -27.47 55.44
CA ASP A 143 -2.85 -28.49 56.04
C ASP A 143 -4.28 -27.97 56.05
N VAL A 144 -5.16 -28.81 55.50
CA VAL A 144 -6.58 -28.60 55.15
C VAL A 144 -7.32 -27.66 56.12
N LYS A 145 -7.50 -26.39 55.73
CA LYS A 145 -8.36 -25.47 56.47
C LYS A 145 -9.76 -25.46 55.86
N LYS A 146 -10.76 -25.75 56.71
CA LYS A 146 -12.19 -25.58 56.43
C LYS A 146 -12.46 -24.17 55.93
N LEU A 147 -13.32 -24.04 54.93
CA LEU A 147 -13.84 -22.76 54.47
C LEU A 147 -14.53 -22.04 55.65
N PRO A 148 -14.17 -20.78 55.98
CA PRO A 148 -14.83 -20.04 57.06
C PRO A 148 -16.34 -19.87 56.78
N GLU A 149 -17.18 -19.93 57.82
CA GLU A 149 -18.65 -20.08 57.72
C GLU A 149 -19.38 -19.02 56.88
N SER A 150 -18.81 -17.84 56.65
CA SER A 150 -19.40 -16.79 55.82
C SER A 150 -18.77 -16.61 54.44
N THR A 151 -17.71 -17.35 54.11
CA THR A 151 -16.90 -17.09 52.90
C THR A 151 -17.66 -17.37 51.61
N GLU A 152 -18.49 -18.42 51.59
CA GLU A 152 -19.31 -18.73 50.41
C GLU A 152 -20.33 -17.62 50.15
N ALA A 153 -21.03 -17.18 51.21
CA ALA A 153 -21.95 -16.06 51.13
C ALA A 153 -21.24 -14.76 50.69
N ASP A 154 -20.07 -14.44 51.26
CA ASP A 154 -19.28 -13.28 50.85
C ASP A 154 -18.80 -13.37 49.39
N THR A 155 -18.48 -14.58 48.92
CA THR A 155 -18.12 -14.84 47.53
C THR A 155 -19.30 -14.56 46.61
N PHE A 156 -20.50 -15.01 46.97
CA PHE A 156 -21.72 -14.69 46.23
C PHE A 156 -21.99 -13.19 46.19
N LEU A 157 -21.91 -12.49 47.32
CA LEU A 157 -22.23 -11.06 47.38
C LEU A 157 -21.27 -10.20 46.56
N LEU A 158 -19.97 -10.50 46.62
CA LEU A 158 -18.97 -9.83 45.80
C LEU A 158 -19.15 -10.17 44.31
N PHE A 159 -19.46 -11.42 43.99
CA PHE A 159 -19.74 -11.84 42.62
C PHE A 159 -21.00 -11.14 42.07
N GLU A 160 -22.10 -11.09 42.83
CA GLU A 160 -23.33 -10.38 42.47
C GLU A 160 -23.04 -8.89 42.22
N ALA A 161 -22.26 -8.25 43.11
CA ALA A 161 -21.85 -6.85 42.95
C ALA A 161 -21.01 -6.59 41.69
N VAL A 162 -20.00 -7.44 41.40
CA VAL A 162 -19.18 -7.34 40.17
C VAL A 162 -20.06 -7.57 38.93
N MET A 163 -20.96 -8.55 38.99
CA MET A 163 -21.84 -8.88 37.88
C MET A 163 -22.85 -7.77 37.58
N LEU A 164 -23.23 -6.90 38.51
CA LEU A 164 -24.05 -5.71 38.19
C LEU A 164 -23.37 -4.79 37.14
N PHE A 165 -22.04 -4.66 37.21
CA PHE A 165 -21.27 -3.88 36.26
C PHE A 165 -21.00 -4.64 34.96
N LEU A 166 -20.93 -5.98 35.01
CA LEU A 166 -20.65 -6.82 33.83
C LEU A 166 -21.89 -7.30 33.08
N LYS A 167 -23.07 -7.33 33.73
CA LYS A 167 -24.33 -7.83 33.18
C LYS A 167 -24.64 -7.31 31.76
N PRO A 168 -24.48 -6.01 31.45
CA PRO A 168 -24.75 -5.49 30.10
C PRO A 168 -23.82 -6.06 29.01
N PHE A 169 -22.71 -6.70 29.38
CA PHE A 169 -21.77 -7.34 28.46
C PHE A 169 -22.08 -8.83 28.22
N TYR A 170 -23.02 -9.41 28.96
CA TYR A 170 -23.45 -10.81 28.82
C TYR A 170 -24.86 -10.98 28.22
N GLU A 171 -25.65 -9.91 28.11
CA GLU A 171 -27.00 -9.93 27.49
C GLU A 171 -26.95 -10.19 25.96
N ILE A 172 -27.83 -11.07 25.45
CA ILE A 172 -27.98 -11.39 24.02
C ILE A 172 -29.17 -10.62 23.44
N VAL A 173 -28.97 -9.95 22.29
CA VAL A 173 -30.04 -9.25 21.57
C VAL A 173 -30.72 -10.22 20.59
N GLU A 174 -31.95 -10.66 20.88
CA GLU A 174 -32.76 -11.47 19.96
C GLU A 174 -33.23 -10.63 18.76
N MET A 175 -32.71 -10.92 17.57
CA MET A 175 -33.21 -10.35 16.31
C MET A 175 -34.39 -11.20 15.83
N ARG A 176 -35.63 -10.70 15.94
CA ARG A 176 -36.83 -11.41 15.46
C ARG A 176 -36.81 -11.52 13.93
N HIS A 177 -36.60 -12.72 13.42
CA HIS A 177 -36.84 -13.08 12.02
C HIS A 177 -38.35 -13.19 11.77
N LYS A 178 -38.85 -12.59 10.68
CA LYS A 178 -40.14 -12.95 10.08
C LYS A 178 -39.85 -13.88 8.91
N ASP A 179 -40.49 -15.03 8.96
CA ASP A 179 -40.42 -16.14 8.01
C ASP A 179 -40.83 -15.71 6.59
N GLU A 180 -40.05 -16.13 5.59
CA GLU A 180 -40.52 -16.79 4.36
C GLU A 180 -39.32 -17.23 3.50
N ASP A 181 -39.20 -18.56 3.40
CA ASP A 181 -38.59 -19.44 2.39
C ASP A 181 -37.07 -19.58 2.20
N GLU A 182 -36.70 -20.87 2.28
CA GLU A 182 -35.39 -21.51 2.30
C GLU A 182 -34.70 -21.54 0.92
N GLU A 183 -33.40 -21.23 0.89
CA GLU A 183 -32.36 -22.17 0.45
C GLU A 183 -30.96 -21.67 0.86
N GLU A 184 -30.27 -22.50 1.64
CA GLU A 184 -29.04 -22.22 2.38
C GLU A 184 -27.77 -22.12 1.54
N GLY A 185 -26.85 -21.25 1.99
CA GLY A 185 -25.43 -21.40 1.69
C GLY A 185 -24.57 -20.15 1.91
N GLN A 186 -24.17 -19.90 3.16
CA GLN A 186 -22.99 -19.11 3.58
C GLN A 186 -22.96 -17.59 3.29
N ARG A 187 -23.44 -16.79 4.26
CA ARG A 187 -22.93 -15.42 4.53
C ARG A 187 -23.07 -15.07 6.02
N LEU A 188 -21.99 -15.23 6.79
CA LEU A 188 -21.79 -14.49 8.04
C LEU A 188 -20.87 -13.32 7.70
N PHE A 189 -21.26 -12.10 8.11
CA PHE A 189 -20.63 -10.80 7.83
C PHE A 189 -21.05 -10.12 6.51
N THR A 190 -22.28 -9.59 6.48
CA THR A 190 -22.68 -8.54 5.54
C THR A 190 -22.52 -7.16 6.17
N SER A 191 -21.67 -6.34 5.54
CA SER A 191 -21.54 -4.91 5.78
C SER A 191 -22.84 -4.18 5.43
N SER A 192 -23.39 -3.42 6.36
CA SER A 192 -24.56 -2.56 6.16
C SER A 192 -24.25 -1.48 5.11
N SER A 193 -24.92 -1.61 3.96
CA SER A 193 -24.93 -0.64 2.87
C SER A 193 -26.04 0.39 3.11
N PHE A 194 -25.69 1.67 2.98
CA PHE A 194 -26.62 2.79 2.90
C PHE A 194 -27.33 2.77 1.54
N GLN A 195 -28.66 2.73 1.54
CA GLN A 195 -29.48 3.05 0.35
C GLN A 195 -30.00 4.49 0.42
N LYS A 196 -29.84 5.19 -0.70
CA LYS A 196 -30.66 6.33 -1.16
C LYS A 196 -32.00 5.79 -1.66
N ASP A 197 -33.06 6.61 -1.61
CA ASP A 197 -33.88 6.84 -2.80
C ASP A 197 -34.67 8.16 -2.75
N ASP A 198 -34.72 8.80 -3.92
CA ASP A 198 -35.49 9.99 -4.30
C ASP A 198 -36.86 9.56 -4.86
N SER A 199 -37.95 10.30 -4.58
CA SER A 199 -38.73 11.05 -5.59
C SER A 199 -40.13 11.50 -5.09
N ARG A 200 -40.63 12.58 -5.73
CA ARG A 200 -41.62 13.58 -5.31
C ARG A 200 -43.09 13.17 -5.52
N ASP A 201 -43.98 13.55 -4.59
CA ASP A 201 -45.03 14.58 -4.77
C ASP A 201 -46.01 14.61 -3.58
N GLY A 202 -46.51 15.81 -3.23
CA GLY A 202 -47.74 15.97 -2.45
C GLY A 202 -47.60 16.51 -1.02
N VAL A 203 -48.04 17.75 -0.85
CA VAL A 203 -48.13 18.54 0.39
C VAL A 203 -48.94 17.82 1.50
N GLN A 204 -48.37 17.67 2.70
CA GLN A 204 -48.99 18.01 4.00
C GLN A 204 -48.04 17.77 5.20
N SER A 205 -48.13 18.67 6.18
CA SER A 205 -47.52 18.70 7.51
C SER A 205 -47.52 17.36 8.25
N TYR A 206 -46.52 17.07 9.11
CA TYR A 206 -46.63 16.59 10.51
C TYR A 206 -45.24 16.18 11.08
N GLU A 207 -45.17 16.08 12.40
CA GLU A 207 -44.02 16.28 13.29
C GLU A 207 -42.97 15.15 13.35
N THR A 208 -41.78 15.54 13.83
CA THR A 208 -40.62 14.76 14.30
C THR A 208 -40.95 13.55 15.20
N THR A 209 -40.40 12.37 14.87
CA THR A 209 -39.94 11.37 15.84
C THR A 209 -38.87 10.45 15.23
N ALA A 210 -37.74 10.33 15.93
CA ALA A 210 -36.61 9.47 15.60
C ALA A 210 -36.64 8.21 16.47
N GLU A 211 -36.64 7.02 15.88
CA GLU A 211 -36.32 5.77 16.57
C GLU A 211 -35.14 5.08 15.88
N LYS A 212 -33.95 5.22 16.49
CA LYS A 212 -32.69 4.58 16.09
C LYS A 212 -32.62 3.16 16.67
N HIS A 213 -32.27 2.17 15.84
CA HIS A 213 -31.75 0.87 16.29
C HIS A 213 -30.51 1.09 17.19
N LYS A 214 -30.54 0.63 18.45
CA LYS A 214 -29.43 0.75 19.41
C LYS A 214 -28.49 -0.46 19.30
N GLN A 215 -27.21 -0.21 18.96
CA GLN A 215 -26.15 -1.24 18.97
C GLN A 215 -25.89 -1.81 20.39
N PRO A 216 -25.51 -3.10 20.53
CA PRO A 216 -25.20 -3.72 21.83
C PRO A 216 -24.13 -2.98 22.62
N VAL A 217 -24.25 -2.97 23.96
CA VAL A 217 -23.36 -2.21 24.87
C VAL A 217 -21.90 -2.65 24.76
N LEU A 218 -21.65 -3.95 24.66
CA LEU A 218 -20.29 -4.52 24.55
C LEU A 218 -19.58 -4.10 23.26
N HIS A 219 -20.28 -4.16 22.12
CA HIS A 219 -19.75 -3.71 20.84
C HIS A 219 -19.39 -2.22 20.89
N ARG A 220 -20.24 -1.38 21.50
CA ARG A 220 -19.93 0.05 21.70
C ARG A 220 -18.67 0.27 22.53
N LEU A 221 -18.44 -0.53 23.57
CA LEU A 221 -17.24 -0.41 24.42
C LEU A 221 -15.96 -0.87 23.68
N CYS A 222 -16.00 -2.02 23.00
CA CYS A 222 -14.90 -2.50 22.15
C CYS A 222 -14.51 -1.44 21.10
N HIS A 223 -15.53 -0.89 20.44
CA HIS A 223 -15.34 0.11 19.40
C HIS A 223 -14.79 1.43 19.97
N HIS A 224 -15.25 1.85 21.16
CA HIS A 224 -14.72 3.03 21.84
C HIS A 224 -13.25 2.84 22.27
N ILE A 225 -12.86 1.66 22.77
CA ILE A 225 -11.47 1.37 23.17
C ILE A 225 -10.51 1.47 21.98
N GLN A 226 -10.80 0.78 20.87
CA GLN A 226 -9.90 0.78 19.71
C GLN A 226 -10.10 2.03 18.85
N TYR A 227 -11.33 2.34 18.44
CA TYR A 227 -11.59 3.40 17.46
C TYR A 227 -11.73 4.80 18.02
N GLU A 228 -11.72 5.00 19.34
CA GLU A 228 -11.69 6.35 19.92
C GLU A 228 -10.50 6.53 20.86
N LEU A 229 -10.39 5.74 21.93
CA LEU A 229 -9.33 5.92 22.93
C LEU A 229 -7.94 5.57 22.37
N LEU A 230 -7.78 4.41 21.74
CA LEU A 230 -6.50 4.05 21.14
C LEU A 230 -6.17 4.96 19.96
N GLN A 231 -7.15 5.34 19.13
CA GLN A 231 -6.94 6.32 18.06
C GLN A 231 -6.41 7.65 18.59
N GLN A 232 -6.90 8.12 19.74
CA GLN A 232 -6.44 9.37 20.35
C GLN A 232 -5.06 9.24 21.02
N LYS A 233 -4.76 8.08 21.63
CA LYS A 233 -3.57 7.91 22.50
C LYS A 233 -2.36 7.30 21.78
N ASP A 234 -2.58 6.40 20.84
CA ASP A 234 -1.56 5.86 19.91
C ASP A 234 -2.21 5.61 18.55
N PRO A 235 -2.34 6.69 17.75
CA PRO A 235 -2.91 6.60 16.41
C PRO A 235 -2.18 5.57 15.54
N GLN A 236 -0.88 5.35 15.77
CA GLN A 236 -0.07 4.42 14.98
C GLN A 236 -0.48 2.97 15.24
N LEU A 237 -0.63 2.55 16.50
CA LEU A 237 -1.15 1.21 16.82
C LEU A 237 -2.61 1.06 16.41
N TYR A 238 -3.42 2.10 16.61
CA TYR A 238 -4.81 2.10 16.17
C TYR A 238 -4.96 1.80 14.69
N TYR A 239 -4.25 2.56 13.84
CA TYR A 239 -4.28 2.34 12.40
C TYR A 239 -3.66 0.98 12.06
N HIS A 240 -2.62 0.53 12.75
CA HIS A 240 -2.05 -0.80 12.55
C HIS A 240 -3.07 -1.94 12.77
N LEU A 241 -3.76 -1.96 13.93
CA LEU A 241 -4.79 -2.96 14.22
C LEU A 241 -5.99 -2.86 13.25
N LYS A 242 -6.37 -1.63 12.87
CA LYS A 242 -7.42 -1.40 11.87
C LYS A 242 -7.03 -1.89 10.47
N ASN A 243 -5.75 -1.78 10.09
CA ASN A 243 -5.22 -2.17 8.78
C ASN A 243 -5.03 -3.67 8.63
N LEU A 244 -4.73 -4.33 9.74
CA LEU A 244 -4.75 -5.78 9.82
C LEU A 244 -6.17 -6.33 9.91
N GLU A 245 -7.21 -5.50 9.84
CA GLU A 245 -8.61 -5.92 10.02
C GLU A 245 -8.83 -6.67 11.35
N ILE A 246 -8.03 -6.33 12.37
CA ILE A 246 -8.22 -6.85 13.72
C ILE A 246 -9.35 -6.05 14.34
N VAL A 247 -10.54 -6.65 14.24
CA VAL A 247 -11.79 -6.16 14.82
C VAL A 247 -11.66 -6.22 16.35
N PRO A 248 -11.94 -5.14 17.12
CA PRO A 248 -11.68 -5.12 18.57
C PRO A 248 -12.40 -6.23 19.31
N GLU A 249 -13.55 -6.67 18.81
CA GLU A 249 -14.29 -7.81 19.33
C GLU A 249 -13.45 -9.10 19.36
N THR A 250 -12.48 -9.29 18.46
CA THR A 250 -11.68 -10.52 18.44
C THR A 250 -10.85 -10.73 19.71
N TYR A 251 -10.43 -9.64 20.38
CA TYR A 251 -9.56 -9.71 21.56
C TYR A 251 -10.14 -9.01 22.80
N CYS A 252 -10.87 -7.90 22.64
CA CYS A 252 -11.45 -7.15 23.75
C CYS A 252 -12.61 -7.91 24.43
N LEU A 253 -13.32 -8.78 23.72
CA LEU A 253 -14.44 -9.56 24.31
C LEU A 253 -13.98 -10.36 25.53
N ARG A 254 -12.83 -11.03 25.43
CA ARG A 254 -12.25 -11.84 26.51
C ARG A 254 -11.79 -10.96 27.67
N TRP A 255 -11.09 -9.87 27.38
CA TRP A 255 -10.57 -8.95 28.40
C TRP A 255 -11.68 -8.28 29.21
N ILE A 256 -12.76 -7.85 28.55
CA ILE A 256 -13.88 -7.15 29.18
C ILE A 256 -14.77 -8.12 29.96
N ARG A 257 -15.16 -9.26 29.37
CA ARG A 257 -16.05 -10.22 30.04
C ARG A 257 -15.38 -10.89 31.23
N LEU A 258 -14.08 -11.20 31.13
CA LEU A 258 -13.34 -11.89 32.19
C LEU A 258 -12.53 -10.94 33.09
N LEU A 259 -12.63 -9.62 32.89
CA LEU A 259 -11.82 -8.62 33.59
C LEU A 259 -10.33 -9.02 33.67
N PHE A 260 -9.76 -9.43 32.54
CA PHE A 260 -8.36 -9.88 32.38
C PHE A 260 -7.95 -11.16 33.14
N ALA A 261 -8.89 -11.97 33.65
CA ALA A 261 -8.57 -13.17 34.43
C ALA A 261 -7.69 -14.23 33.73
N ARG A 262 -7.60 -14.21 32.39
CA ARG A 262 -6.74 -15.10 31.59
C ARG A 262 -5.41 -14.47 31.15
N GLU A 263 -5.23 -13.18 31.38
CA GLU A 263 -4.06 -12.40 30.93
C GLU A 263 -3.00 -12.24 32.01
N TYR A 264 -3.39 -12.37 33.28
CA TYR A 264 -2.52 -12.18 34.45
C TYR A 264 -2.67 -13.35 35.42
N THR A 265 -1.63 -13.59 36.22
CA THR A 265 -1.73 -14.50 37.36
C THR A 265 -2.71 -13.92 38.40
N LEU A 266 -3.32 -14.77 39.23
CA LEU A 266 -4.33 -14.31 40.18
C LEU A 266 -3.81 -13.22 41.13
N LYS A 267 -2.54 -13.29 41.56
CA LYS A 267 -1.93 -12.28 42.45
C LYS A 267 -1.77 -10.92 41.76
N GLU A 268 -1.32 -10.89 40.51
CA GLU A 268 -1.23 -9.66 39.71
C GLU A 268 -2.62 -9.08 39.41
N LEU A 269 -3.58 -9.97 39.16
CA LEU A 269 -4.95 -9.62 38.83
C LEU A 269 -5.65 -8.88 39.98
N LEU A 270 -5.36 -9.23 41.24
CA LEU A 270 -5.88 -8.51 42.40
C LEU A 270 -5.50 -7.02 42.38
N CYS A 271 -4.29 -6.68 41.91
CA CYS A 271 -3.87 -5.27 41.79
C CYS A 271 -4.70 -4.53 40.72
N VAL A 272 -5.01 -5.19 39.61
CA VAL A 272 -5.86 -4.62 38.55
C VAL A 272 -7.30 -4.47 39.04
N TRP A 273 -7.83 -5.46 39.76
CA TRP A 273 -9.19 -5.43 40.31
C TRP A 273 -9.35 -4.43 41.45
N ASP A 274 -8.34 -4.27 42.32
CA ASP A 274 -8.28 -3.19 43.31
C ASP A 274 -8.46 -1.82 42.64
N ALA A 275 -7.72 -1.56 41.55
CA ALA A 275 -7.81 -0.29 40.84
C ALA A 275 -9.19 -0.04 40.22
N LEU A 276 -9.85 -1.09 39.71
CA LEU A 276 -11.20 -1.00 39.13
C LEU A 276 -12.30 -0.83 40.20
N ILE A 277 -12.23 -1.60 41.29
CA ILE A 277 -13.26 -1.68 42.32
C ILE A 277 -13.21 -0.48 43.27
N LEU A 278 -11.99 -0.01 43.61
CA LEU A 278 -11.75 1.10 44.53
C LEU A 278 -11.81 2.49 43.84
N ASP A 279 -12.07 2.56 42.52
CA ASP A 279 -12.27 3.85 41.83
C ASP A 279 -13.52 4.56 42.35
N SER A 280 -13.33 5.72 42.98
CA SER A 280 -14.40 6.52 43.62
C SER A 280 -15.42 7.08 42.62
N ARG A 281 -15.13 7.05 41.31
CA ARG A 281 -16.04 7.49 40.23
C ARG A 281 -17.06 6.43 39.83
N ARG A 282 -16.98 5.21 40.38
CA ARG A 282 -17.92 4.13 40.10
C ARG A 282 -19.28 4.41 40.76
N ALA A 283 -20.36 3.99 40.10
CA ALA A 283 -21.71 4.06 40.66
C ALA A 283 -21.82 3.27 41.98
N LEU A 284 -22.61 3.80 42.92
CA LEU A 284 -22.94 3.11 44.17
C LEU A 284 -23.99 2.02 43.92
N ILE A 285 -24.01 0.99 44.77
CA ILE A 285 -25.00 -0.09 44.71
C ILE A 285 -26.05 0.16 45.79
N ASP A 286 -27.31 0.12 45.39
CA ASP A 286 -28.46 0.09 46.29
C ASP A 286 -28.87 -1.36 46.55
N TYR A 287 -28.78 -1.79 47.81
CA TYR A 287 -29.12 -3.14 48.24
C TYR A 287 -30.55 -3.17 48.78
N PRO A 288 -31.37 -4.17 48.41
CA PRO A 288 -32.74 -4.26 48.89
C PRO A 288 -32.76 -4.47 50.41
N VAL A 289 -33.70 -3.80 51.08
CA VAL A 289 -33.94 -3.97 52.52
C VAL A 289 -34.65 -5.29 52.73
N ILE A 290 -33.98 -6.24 53.37
CA ILE A 290 -34.52 -7.58 53.64
C ILE A 290 -35.21 -7.55 55.02
N ASN A 291 -36.53 -7.70 55.06
CA ASN A 291 -37.27 -7.77 56.32
C ASN A 291 -37.29 -9.21 56.85
N MET A 292 -36.52 -9.48 57.91
CA MET A 292 -36.27 -10.84 58.40
C MET A 292 -37.47 -11.54 59.07
N THR A 293 -38.58 -10.83 59.28
CA THR A 293 -39.74 -11.30 60.05
C THR A 293 -40.87 -11.91 59.22
N ASP A 294 -40.91 -11.68 57.89
CA ASP A 294 -41.99 -12.18 57.03
C ASP A 294 -41.58 -13.45 56.25
N LYS A 295 -42.53 -14.39 56.15
CA LYS A 295 -42.36 -15.72 55.52
C LYS A 295 -42.58 -15.70 53.99
N SER A 296 -42.59 -14.54 53.34
CA SER A 296 -42.81 -14.46 51.89
C SER A 296 -41.50 -14.52 51.11
N ASP A 297 -41.30 -15.60 50.36
CA ASP A 297 -40.10 -15.84 49.52
C ASP A 297 -39.87 -14.78 48.43
N ASN A 298 -40.87 -13.94 48.13
CA ASN A 298 -40.79 -12.87 47.13
C ASN A 298 -39.74 -11.79 47.45
N ASP A 299 -39.43 -11.56 48.73
CA ASP A 299 -38.43 -10.55 49.12
C ASP A 299 -36.99 -11.04 48.92
N LEU A 300 -36.77 -12.37 48.84
CA LEU A 300 -35.45 -12.97 48.62
C LEU A 300 -34.95 -12.82 47.17
N ILE A 301 -35.89 -12.70 46.21
CA ILE A 301 -35.60 -12.61 44.77
C ILE A 301 -35.32 -11.16 44.34
N GLN A 302 -35.55 -10.18 45.22
CA GLN A 302 -35.24 -8.78 44.92
C GLN A 302 -33.73 -8.59 44.68
N LEU A 303 -33.39 -7.97 43.54
CA LEU A 303 -32.01 -7.83 43.07
C LEU A 303 -31.44 -6.45 43.41
N PRO A 304 -30.16 -6.35 43.82
CA PRO A 304 -29.46 -5.07 43.96
C PRO A 304 -29.40 -4.30 42.64
N LYS A 305 -29.31 -2.96 42.71
CA LYS A 305 -29.31 -2.08 41.53
C LYS A 305 -28.24 -0.99 41.63
N LEU A 306 -27.74 -0.54 40.48
CA LEU A 306 -26.82 0.61 40.42
C LEU A 306 -27.60 1.91 40.59
N VAL A 307 -27.14 2.78 41.49
CA VAL A 307 -27.69 4.12 41.69
C VAL A 307 -27.32 4.99 40.49
N ALA A 308 -28.31 5.56 39.80
CA ALA A 308 -28.08 6.44 38.66
C ALA A 308 -27.37 7.73 39.11
N GLY A 309 -26.13 7.93 38.66
CA GLY A 309 -25.38 9.17 38.87
C GLY A 309 -25.86 10.31 37.97
N ASN A 310 -25.54 11.56 38.34
CA ASN A 310 -25.79 12.75 37.53
C ASN A 310 -25.35 12.56 36.07
N GLU A 311 -26.08 13.16 35.13
CA GLU A 311 -26.08 12.94 33.67
C GLU A 311 -24.73 13.02 32.93
N GLU A 312 -23.61 13.29 33.61
CA GLU A 312 -22.26 13.40 33.02
C GLU A 312 -21.43 12.09 32.98
N THR A 313 -21.83 10.99 33.67
CA THR A 313 -21.12 9.70 33.57
C THR A 313 -21.77 8.75 32.57
N THR A 314 -21.55 9.00 31.28
CA THR A 314 -22.27 8.37 30.15
C THR A 314 -21.85 6.94 29.77
N TRP A 315 -21.03 6.24 30.57
CA TRP A 315 -20.45 4.94 30.17
C TRP A 315 -20.82 3.80 31.13
N THR A 316 -21.23 2.65 30.57
CA THR A 316 -21.67 1.44 31.28
C THR A 316 -20.49 0.59 31.76
N GLY A 317 -20.56 0.07 33.00
CA GLY A 317 -19.53 -0.80 33.61
C GLY A 317 -18.55 -0.04 34.53
N PHE A 318 -17.38 -0.63 34.81
CA PHE A 318 -16.34 0.03 35.61
C PHE A 318 -15.70 1.21 34.84
N PRO A 319 -15.64 2.44 35.40
CA PRO A 319 -15.16 3.62 34.68
C PRO A 319 -13.73 3.51 34.14
N LEU A 320 -12.84 2.90 34.91
CA LEU A 320 -11.41 2.75 34.58
C LEU A 320 -11.15 1.61 33.56
N LEU A 321 -12.11 0.69 33.34
CA LEU A 321 -11.92 -0.52 32.52
C LEU A 321 -11.45 -0.23 31.08
N ARG A 322 -12.08 0.75 30.41
CA ARG A 322 -11.73 1.13 29.03
C ARG A 322 -10.31 1.68 28.92
N TYR A 323 -9.82 2.34 29.97
CA TYR A 323 -8.46 2.88 30.02
C TYR A 323 -7.44 1.81 30.36
N VAL A 324 -7.80 0.79 31.16
CA VAL A 324 -6.97 -0.41 31.36
C VAL A 324 -6.80 -1.18 30.05
N CYS A 325 -7.87 -1.38 29.28
CA CYS A 325 -7.77 -2.00 27.95
C CYS A 325 -6.90 -1.19 26.98
N THR A 326 -7.04 0.14 26.99
CA THR A 326 -6.21 1.03 26.15
C THR A 326 -4.74 1.01 26.61
N ALA A 327 -4.48 1.09 27.92
CA ALA A 327 -3.14 1.00 28.51
C ALA A 327 -2.45 -0.31 28.15
N ARG A 328 -3.18 -1.43 28.15
CA ARG A 328 -2.65 -2.74 27.75
C ARG A 328 -2.22 -2.76 26.28
N LEU A 329 -3.04 -2.21 25.38
CA LEU A 329 -2.68 -2.07 23.97
C LEU A 329 -1.45 -1.20 23.78
N LEU A 330 -1.36 -0.09 24.51
CA LEU A 330 -0.21 0.82 24.49
C LEU A 330 1.08 0.16 24.98
N GLN A 331 1.02 -0.67 26.04
CA GLN A 331 2.19 -1.43 26.51
C GLN A 331 2.69 -2.43 25.46
N MET A 332 1.78 -3.06 24.72
CA MET A 332 2.10 -4.03 23.65
C MET A 332 2.37 -3.36 22.30
N SER A 333 2.27 -2.02 22.24
CA SER A 333 2.19 -1.27 20.99
C SER A 333 3.37 -1.50 20.05
N THR A 334 4.59 -1.51 20.59
CA THR A 334 5.80 -1.75 19.80
C THR A 334 5.85 -3.17 19.22
N GLN A 335 5.44 -4.17 20.00
CA GLN A 335 5.41 -5.56 19.55
C GLN A 335 4.31 -5.77 18.51
N LEU A 336 3.11 -5.28 18.79
CA LEU A 336 1.97 -5.38 17.88
C LEU A 336 2.28 -4.70 16.54
N ARG A 337 2.86 -3.49 16.53
CA ARG A 337 3.22 -2.77 15.29
C ARG A 337 4.26 -3.50 14.42
N GLN A 338 5.08 -4.37 15.00
CA GLN A 338 6.09 -5.14 14.28
C GLN A 338 5.54 -6.47 13.74
N SER A 339 4.44 -6.95 14.30
CA SER A 339 3.78 -8.19 13.92
C SER A 339 2.82 -8.01 12.74
N ASP A 340 2.60 -9.08 11.97
CA ASP A 340 1.56 -9.16 10.95
C ASP A 340 0.19 -9.52 11.57
N ASN A 341 -0.85 -9.76 10.76
CA ASN A 341 -2.19 -10.07 11.28
C ASN A 341 -2.20 -11.29 12.21
N ILE A 342 -1.58 -12.38 11.78
CA ILE A 342 -1.61 -13.65 12.50
C ILE A 342 -0.86 -13.51 13.82
N ASP A 343 0.31 -12.88 13.80
CA ASP A 343 1.12 -12.70 15.00
C ASP A 343 0.54 -11.62 15.94
N CYS A 344 -0.14 -10.60 15.42
CA CYS A 344 -0.90 -9.65 16.24
C CYS A 344 -2.06 -10.34 16.95
N LEU A 345 -2.84 -11.16 16.24
CA LEU A 345 -3.93 -11.94 16.85
C LEU A 345 -3.38 -12.93 17.87
N ARG A 346 -2.24 -13.60 17.60
CA ARG A 346 -1.57 -14.46 18.59
C ARG A 346 -1.12 -13.69 19.83
N LEU A 347 -0.52 -12.51 19.66
CA LEU A 347 -0.08 -11.65 20.77
C LEU A 347 -1.26 -11.12 21.59
N LEU A 348 -2.33 -10.65 20.94
CA LEU A 348 -3.53 -10.13 21.60
C LEU A 348 -4.36 -11.23 22.28
N MET A 349 -4.31 -12.46 21.74
CA MET A 349 -5.02 -13.63 22.27
C MET A 349 -4.14 -14.52 23.15
N ARG A 350 -2.89 -14.11 23.40
CA ARG A 350 -1.93 -14.83 24.22
C ARG A 350 -2.46 -15.05 25.63
N THR A 351 -2.16 -16.16 26.28
CA THR A 351 -2.53 -16.41 27.68
C THR A 351 -1.32 -16.20 28.59
N CYS A 352 -1.57 -16.00 29.89
CA CYS A 352 -0.53 -15.79 30.90
C CYS A 352 0.58 -16.88 30.91
N GLN A 353 0.31 -18.09 30.41
CA GLN A 353 1.23 -19.24 30.46
C GLN A 353 2.42 -19.14 29.50
N GLU A 354 2.36 -18.29 28.47
CA GLU A 354 3.40 -18.24 27.42
C GLU A 354 4.51 -17.21 27.68
N GLU A 355 4.38 -16.35 28.71
CA GLU A 355 5.31 -15.23 28.95
C GLU A 355 6.49 -15.55 29.89
N ASP A 356 6.37 -16.43 30.90
CA ASP A 356 7.35 -16.40 32.00
C ASP A 356 7.67 -17.76 32.67
N PHE A 357 8.85 -18.32 32.37
CA PHE A 357 9.52 -19.30 33.24
C PHE A 357 10.61 -18.68 34.15
N ASP A 358 11.02 -17.41 33.92
CA ASP A 358 12.26 -16.83 34.49
C ASP A 358 12.09 -15.53 35.33
N ARG A 359 10.88 -15.01 35.55
CA ARG A 359 10.67 -13.72 36.26
C ARG A 359 10.23 -13.88 37.71
N THR A 360 10.65 -12.95 38.57
CA THR A 360 10.35 -12.95 40.02
C THR A 360 8.96 -12.36 40.34
N ASP A 361 8.35 -12.76 41.46
CA ASP A 361 7.01 -12.27 41.88
C ASP A 361 6.96 -10.76 42.13
N LEU A 362 8.08 -10.14 42.51
CA LEU A 362 8.18 -8.69 42.73
C LEU A 362 8.10 -7.90 41.41
N GLU A 363 8.74 -8.40 40.35
CA GLU A 363 8.72 -7.79 39.00
C GLU A 363 7.34 -7.89 38.35
N ARG A 364 6.66 -9.03 38.60
CA ARG A 364 5.27 -9.28 38.20
C ARG A 364 4.30 -8.28 38.83
N GLN A 365 4.41 -8.07 40.14
CA GLN A 365 3.57 -7.12 40.87
C GLN A 365 3.81 -5.66 40.42
N SER A 366 5.06 -5.28 40.11
CA SER A 366 5.38 -3.95 39.56
C SER A 366 4.68 -3.69 38.22
N ARG A 367 4.66 -4.68 37.32
CA ARG A 367 4.02 -4.56 35.98
C ARG A 367 2.51 -4.30 36.08
N ALA A 368 1.82 -4.96 37.01
CA ALA A 368 0.39 -4.75 37.24
C ALA A 368 0.09 -3.36 37.83
N MET A 369 0.94 -2.89 38.75
CA MET A 369 0.84 -1.52 39.28
C MET A 369 1.11 -0.46 38.21
N GLU A 370 2.13 -0.65 37.36
CA GLU A 370 2.44 0.27 36.26
C GLU A 370 1.28 0.38 35.26
N LEU A 371 0.62 -0.75 34.92
CA LEU A 371 -0.55 -0.74 34.03
C LEU A 371 -1.71 0.08 34.62
N THR A 372 -2.01 -0.11 35.90
CA THR A 372 -3.13 0.58 36.56
C THR A 372 -2.85 2.07 36.76
N ASN A 373 -1.61 2.44 37.09
CA ASN A 373 -1.19 3.83 37.15
C ASN A 373 -1.26 4.50 35.78
N PHE A 374 -0.79 3.82 34.72
CA PHE A 374 -0.91 4.34 33.37
C PHE A 374 -2.36 4.53 32.93
N ALA A 375 -3.26 3.61 33.28
CA ALA A 375 -4.69 3.74 33.02
C ALA A 375 -5.32 4.95 33.73
N ARG A 376 -4.93 5.24 34.99
CA ARG A 376 -5.40 6.42 35.74
C ARG A 376 -4.97 7.74 35.08
N ILE A 377 -3.72 7.82 34.61
CA ILE A 377 -3.19 8.97 33.86
C ILE A 377 -3.95 9.16 32.53
N LEU A 378 -4.32 8.08 31.84
CA LEU A 378 -5.11 8.18 30.61
C LEU A 378 -6.55 8.68 30.86
N GLN A 379 -7.11 8.37 32.02
CA GLN A 379 -8.45 8.79 32.43
C GLN A 379 -8.49 10.23 32.93
N ASP A 380 -7.46 10.69 33.64
CA ASP A 380 -7.28 12.08 34.05
C ASP A 380 -5.80 12.50 33.94
N PRO A 381 -5.41 13.25 32.89
CA PRO A 381 -4.02 13.69 32.70
C PRO A 381 -3.51 14.65 33.78
N MET A 382 -4.37 15.15 34.67
CA MET A 382 -4.06 16.15 35.70
C MET A 382 -3.90 15.55 37.11
N THR A 383 -4.05 14.24 37.29
CA THR A 383 -3.77 13.60 38.59
C THR A 383 -2.26 13.55 38.86
N GLU A 384 -1.78 14.40 39.77
CA GLU A 384 -0.48 14.22 40.44
C GLU A 384 -0.63 13.19 41.58
N GLU A 385 0.21 12.15 41.60
CA GLU A 385 0.41 11.36 42.82
C GLU A 385 1.20 12.19 43.82
N THR A 386 0.50 12.88 44.73
CA THR A 386 1.15 13.38 45.95
C THR A 386 1.56 12.18 46.79
N ALA A 387 2.83 11.81 46.75
CA ALA A 387 3.44 10.97 47.77
C ALA A 387 3.49 11.77 49.09
N GLU A 388 2.40 11.72 49.87
CA GLU A 388 2.41 12.20 51.25
C GLU A 388 3.36 11.32 52.08
N SER A 389 4.55 11.84 52.35
CA SER A 389 5.31 11.47 53.53
C SER A 389 5.29 12.63 54.54
N GLY A 390 4.42 12.50 55.54
CA GLY A 390 4.62 13.02 56.90
C GLY A 390 4.64 14.53 57.17
N ASN A 391 3.64 14.95 57.95
CA ASN A 391 3.59 16.10 58.88
C ASN A 391 3.25 17.51 58.34
N GLY A 392 1.98 17.89 58.54
CA GLY A 392 1.61 19.00 59.43
C GLY A 392 1.59 20.45 58.91
N ILE A 393 0.38 21.03 58.93
CA ILE A 393 0.02 22.43 59.28
C ILE A 393 -0.03 23.51 58.16
N THR A 394 -1.26 24.04 57.99
CA THR A 394 -1.76 25.40 57.61
C THR A 394 -1.76 25.97 56.19
N ASN A 395 -2.98 26.24 55.72
CA ASN A 395 -3.58 27.47 55.15
C ASN A 395 -2.79 28.47 54.27
N ASP A 396 -3.41 28.72 53.11
CA ASP A 396 -3.59 29.97 52.34
C ASP A 396 -2.44 30.56 51.47
N LYS A 397 -2.73 30.60 50.15
CA LYS A 397 -2.28 31.49 49.05
C LYS A 397 -0.78 31.89 48.93
N LYS A 398 -0.08 31.30 47.96
CA LYS A 398 0.58 31.91 46.76
C LYS A 398 1.81 31.10 46.25
N ARG A 399 1.69 30.59 45.01
CA ARG A 399 2.65 30.53 43.87
C ARG A 399 4.17 30.26 44.06
N VAL A 400 4.61 29.17 43.38
CA VAL A 400 5.91 28.79 42.72
C VAL A 400 7.11 28.45 43.67
N VAL A 401 8.00 27.44 43.49
CA VAL A 401 8.67 26.82 42.31
C VAL A 401 9.27 25.41 42.64
N ALA A 402 9.32 24.55 41.60
CA ALA A 402 10.19 23.39 41.29
C ALA A 402 10.32 22.19 42.25
N MET A 403 9.86 21.01 41.80
CA MET A 403 10.62 20.04 40.99
C MET A 403 9.61 19.06 40.39
N ALA A 404 9.57 18.94 39.07
CA ALA A 404 8.74 17.96 38.36
C ALA A 404 9.60 17.28 37.30
N GLU A 405 9.85 15.99 37.49
CA GLU A 405 10.45 15.10 36.50
C GLU A 405 9.32 14.41 35.72
N ALA A 406 8.82 15.07 34.67
CA ALA A 406 8.10 14.46 33.54
C ALA A 406 8.02 15.46 32.36
N PRO A 407 7.91 14.99 31.11
CA PRO A 407 8.49 15.64 29.94
C PRO A 407 7.48 16.50 29.16
N TYR A 408 7.52 17.81 29.35
CA TYR A 408 6.92 18.79 28.43
C TYR A 408 7.80 20.04 28.34
N GLU A 409 8.85 20.00 27.52
CA GLU A 409 9.58 21.19 27.11
C GLU A 409 9.58 21.31 25.59
N ASN A 410 8.60 22.07 25.08
CA ASN A 410 8.72 22.87 23.86
C ASN A 410 7.61 23.93 23.86
N ARG A 411 7.59 24.77 24.90
CA ARG A 411 6.95 26.09 24.83
C ARG A 411 8.02 27.14 24.57
N LEU A 412 7.85 27.87 23.47
CA LEU A 412 8.64 29.03 23.07
C LEU A 412 8.77 30.04 24.22
N VAL A 413 9.99 30.33 24.65
CA VAL A 413 10.33 31.52 25.44
C VAL A 413 10.76 32.61 24.46
N VAL A 414 9.97 33.69 24.39
CA VAL A 414 10.30 34.90 23.64
C VAL A 414 11.45 35.63 24.35
N LYS A 415 12.58 35.86 23.66
CA LYS A 415 13.60 36.82 24.10
C LYS A 415 13.18 38.24 23.69
N ALA A 416 13.38 39.18 24.61
CA ALA A 416 12.83 40.54 24.63
C ALA A 416 13.16 41.43 23.40
N PHE A 417 12.24 42.36 23.11
CA PHE A 417 12.44 43.52 22.22
C PHE A 417 12.90 44.74 23.04
N ALA A 418 13.86 45.52 22.53
CA ALA A 418 14.12 46.85 23.09
C ALA A 418 13.06 47.84 22.57
N LYS A 419 12.44 48.61 23.46
CA LYS A 419 11.48 49.67 23.13
C LYS A 419 12.17 50.80 22.38
N ASP A 420 11.63 51.18 21.23
CA ASP A 420 11.90 52.47 20.60
C ASP A 420 11.25 53.57 21.45
N PRO A 421 12.01 54.54 22.01
CA PRO A 421 11.47 55.58 22.88
C PRO A 421 10.53 56.57 22.16
N ASN A 422 10.41 56.52 20.83
CA ASN A 422 9.59 57.47 20.05
C ASN A 422 8.26 56.90 19.52
N THR A 423 7.91 55.64 19.83
CA THR A 423 6.62 55.06 19.44
C THR A 423 5.87 54.51 20.66
N SER A 424 4.61 54.92 20.82
CA SER A 424 3.75 54.52 21.95
C SER A 424 3.45 53.01 22.01
N ASP A 425 3.70 52.30 20.90
CA ASP A 425 3.18 50.94 20.69
C ASP A 425 4.28 49.86 20.80
N GLY A 426 5.53 50.24 21.06
CA GLY A 426 6.57 49.32 21.57
C GLY A 426 7.11 48.25 20.60
N ALA A 427 7.06 48.45 19.28
CA ALA A 427 7.69 47.55 18.31
C ALA A 427 9.12 48.00 17.96
N GLY A 428 10.15 47.21 18.30
CA GLY A 428 11.55 47.49 17.96
C GLY A 428 12.02 46.83 16.65
N GLN A 429 12.89 47.50 15.88
CA GLN A 429 13.54 47.00 14.65
C GLN A 429 14.81 46.17 14.93
N ALA A 430 15.10 45.17 14.08
CA ALA A 430 16.34 44.39 14.11
C ALA A 430 17.40 44.96 13.15
N GLU A 431 18.68 45.03 13.57
CA GLU A 431 19.80 45.57 12.79
C GLU A 431 20.15 44.70 11.57
N ALA A 432 20.39 45.37 10.43
CA ALA A 432 20.82 44.79 9.17
C ALA A 432 22.34 44.51 9.16
N SER A 433 22.75 43.24 9.18
CA SER A 433 24.15 42.87 8.93
C SER A 433 24.39 42.59 7.43
N GLY A 434 25.04 43.54 6.76
CA GLY A 434 25.15 43.59 5.29
C GLY A 434 26.31 42.81 4.65
N LYS A 435 26.33 41.45 4.70
CA LYS A 435 27.13 40.60 3.78
C LYS A 435 26.43 39.23 3.54
N VAL A 436 26.25 38.81 2.28
CA VAL A 436 25.40 37.67 1.85
C VAL A 436 26.18 36.64 1.02
N HIS A 437 26.00 35.33 1.26
CA HIS A 437 26.40 34.22 0.36
C HIS A 437 25.40 33.03 0.42
N LEU A 438 25.28 32.28 -0.68
CA LEU A 438 24.16 31.38 -1.06
C LEU A 438 24.31 29.93 -0.55
N GLY A 439 23.28 29.44 0.16
CA GLY A 439 23.10 28.01 0.52
C GLY A 439 22.13 27.84 1.70
N ASP A 440 21.04 27.09 1.47
CA ASP A 440 20.14 26.47 2.48
C ASP A 440 18.96 27.28 3.08
N LEU A 441 17.84 27.37 2.34
CA LEU A 441 16.50 26.88 2.71
C LEU A 441 15.48 27.37 1.68
N LEU A 442 14.89 26.46 0.90
CA LEU A 442 13.60 26.68 0.26
C LEU A 442 12.67 25.59 0.78
N GLN A 443 11.66 25.96 1.57
CA GLN A 443 10.56 25.05 1.84
C GLN A 443 9.92 24.64 0.51
N SER A 444 9.65 23.35 0.32
CA SER A 444 8.72 22.92 -0.74
C SER A 444 7.36 23.57 -0.53
N ILE A 445 6.51 23.57 -1.55
CA ILE A 445 5.17 24.17 -1.51
C ILE A 445 4.33 23.66 -0.30
N ASN A 446 4.67 22.47 0.23
CA ASN A 446 4.02 21.82 1.38
C ASN A 446 4.99 21.44 2.53
N GLY A 447 6.08 22.18 2.76
CA GLY A 447 6.86 22.06 4.01
C GLY A 447 7.89 20.92 4.08
N VAL A 448 8.28 20.31 2.96
CA VAL A 448 9.40 19.36 2.93
C VAL A 448 10.72 20.15 2.88
N PRO A 449 11.66 19.94 3.83
CA PRO A 449 12.97 20.58 3.79
C PRO A 449 13.82 19.96 2.67
N ILE A 450 14.43 20.80 1.84
CA ILE A 450 15.25 20.35 0.69
C ILE A 450 16.65 20.93 0.85
N VAL A 451 17.63 20.04 0.96
CA VAL A 451 19.04 20.35 1.21
C VAL A 451 19.83 20.20 -0.11
N GLY A 452 20.83 21.06 -0.35
CA GLY A 452 21.75 20.91 -1.48
C GLY A 452 21.24 21.38 -2.86
N VAL A 453 20.41 22.43 -2.87
CA VAL A 453 19.74 22.94 -4.08
C VAL A 453 20.60 23.99 -4.82
N THR A 454 20.69 23.89 -6.15
CA THR A 454 21.44 24.87 -6.98
C THR A 454 20.62 26.15 -7.24
N THR A 455 21.29 27.26 -7.55
CA THR A 455 20.64 28.57 -7.86
C THR A 455 19.62 28.49 -8.99
N GLU A 456 19.84 27.64 -10.00
CA GLU A 456 18.91 27.46 -11.11
C GLU A 456 17.67 26.67 -10.69
N GLU A 457 17.84 25.70 -9.79
CA GLU A 457 16.73 24.95 -9.19
C GLU A 457 15.90 25.83 -8.24
N VAL A 458 16.51 26.80 -7.55
CA VAL A 458 15.81 27.87 -6.82
C VAL A 458 14.95 28.71 -7.75
N LYS A 459 15.48 29.14 -8.91
CA LYS A 459 14.74 29.94 -9.89
C LYS A 459 13.55 29.17 -10.49
N ARG A 460 13.71 27.87 -10.80
CA ARG A 460 12.59 27.01 -11.26
C ARG A 460 11.47 26.95 -10.21
N ARG A 461 11.83 26.88 -8.92
CA ARG A 461 10.84 26.80 -7.83
C ARG A 461 10.12 28.10 -7.55
N LEU A 462 10.79 29.24 -7.68
CA LEU A 462 10.14 30.56 -7.58
C LEU A 462 9.06 30.76 -8.67
N GLN A 463 9.18 30.10 -9.82
CA GLN A 463 8.14 30.13 -10.86
C GLN A 463 6.87 29.36 -10.47
N LEU A 464 6.93 28.51 -9.44
CA LEU A 464 5.80 27.68 -8.97
C LEU A 464 5.08 28.28 -7.75
N ILE A 465 5.56 29.40 -7.18
CA ILE A 465 5.05 29.99 -5.92
C ILE A 465 4.44 31.36 -6.21
N ASN A 466 3.14 31.52 -6.00
CA ASN A 466 2.41 32.78 -6.26
C ASN A 466 2.40 33.75 -5.05
N ARG A 467 3.45 33.76 -4.21
CA ARG A 467 3.56 34.59 -3.00
C ARG A 467 5.02 34.93 -2.64
N PRO A 468 5.31 36.01 -1.90
CA PRO A 468 6.67 36.35 -1.48
C PRO A 468 7.25 35.30 -0.52
N VAL A 469 8.52 34.93 -0.72
CA VAL A 469 9.26 33.94 0.08
C VAL A 469 10.27 34.66 0.97
N TYR A 470 10.25 34.37 2.27
CA TYR A 470 11.23 34.85 3.25
C TYR A 470 12.24 33.74 3.55
N ILE A 471 13.54 34.07 3.53
CA ILE A 471 14.65 33.12 3.69
C ILE A 471 15.53 33.57 4.86
N ALA A 472 15.90 32.65 5.76
CA ALA A 472 16.80 32.89 6.88
C ALA A 472 17.85 31.77 6.98
N PHE A 473 19.10 32.09 7.34
CA PHE A 473 20.25 31.17 7.33
C PHE A 473 20.95 31.10 8.70
N SER A 474 21.39 29.90 9.12
CA SER A 474 22.17 29.65 10.34
C SER A 474 23.50 28.94 10.03
N ARG A 475 24.52 29.12 10.89
CA ARG A 475 25.94 28.79 10.64
C ARG A 475 26.34 27.48 11.35
N TYR A 476 26.85 26.48 10.62
CA TYR A 476 27.55 25.31 11.21
C TYR A 476 29.07 25.51 11.09
N LYS A 477 29.82 25.34 12.19
CA LYS A 477 31.28 25.40 12.21
C LYS A 477 31.83 24.02 12.61
N GLY A 478 32.62 23.41 11.73
CA GLY A 478 33.61 22.39 12.09
C GLY A 478 33.36 21.01 11.51
N ALA A 479 34.13 20.65 10.48
CA ALA A 479 34.91 19.41 10.38
C ALA A 479 35.26 19.10 8.90
N TYR A 480 36.24 19.81 8.34
CA TYR A 480 37.05 19.32 7.23
C TYR A 480 38.44 19.93 7.39
N ASP A 481 39.35 19.20 8.02
CA ASP A 481 40.79 19.33 7.81
C ASP A 481 41.45 18.01 8.23
N ASN A 482 41.76 17.18 7.22
CA ASN A 482 43.07 16.55 7.01
C ASN A 482 42.93 15.26 6.20
N CYS A 483 43.16 15.41 4.89
CA CYS A 483 43.53 14.33 4.01
C CYS A 483 45.07 14.19 4.06
N LYS A 484 45.60 13.01 4.45
CA LYS A 484 46.92 12.56 3.99
C LYS A 484 46.93 11.06 3.76
N VAL A 485 47.39 10.72 2.56
CA VAL A 485 47.65 9.40 1.97
C VAL A 485 48.88 8.76 2.63
N ALA A 486 48.83 7.46 2.95
CA ALA A 486 49.99 6.57 2.96
C ALA A 486 49.57 5.09 2.89
N THR A 487 50.42 4.31 2.23
CA THR A 487 50.32 2.94 1.72
C THR A 487 50.73 1.84 2.72
N SER A 488 50.32 0.60 2.40
CA SER A 488 51.01 -0.70 2.62
C SER A 488 50.79 -1.52 3.92
N GLU A 489 50.33 -2.77 3.67
CA GLU A 489 50.70 -4.11 4.18
C GLU A 489 50.83 -4.50 5.68
N HIS A 490 50.35 -5.74 5.91
CA HIS A 490 50.70 -6.77 6.92
C HIS A 490 49.98 -6.87 8.29
N SER A 491 49.26 -8.00 8.38
CA SER A 491 49.04 -9.00 9.45
C SER A 491 49.21 -8.70 10.95
N ALA A 492 48.36 -9.40 11.71
CA ALA A 492 48.57 -10.10 12.99
C ALA A 492 47.56 -9.76 14.10
N ALA A 493 47.13 -10.83 14.76
CA ALA A 493 46.06 -10.94 15.74
C ALA A 493 46.41 -10.37 17.13
N VAL A 494 45.34 -10.26 17.95
CA VAL A 494 45.23 -10.67 19.37
C VAL A 494 44.81 -9.57 20.37
N LYS A 495 43.68 -9.89 21.04
CA LYS A 495 43.23 -9.62 22.43
C LYS A 495 42.36 -8.41 22.80
N ASP A 496 41.27 -8.80 23.46
CA ASP A 496 40.29 -8.06 24.24
C ASP A 496 40.87 -7.11 25.29
N SER A 497 40.21 -5.97 25.48
CA SER A 497 39.84 -5.45 26.81
C SER A 497 38.82 -4.29 26.73
N ASN A 498 37.65 -4.52 27.34
CA ASN A 498 36.71 -3.63 28.03
C ASN A 498 36.77 -2.09 27.85
N GLY A 499 35.62 -1.50 27.47
CA GLY A 499 35.25 -0.10 27.72
C GLY A 499 34.13 0.41 26.78
N PRO A 500 32.97 0.90 27.27
CA PRO A 500 31.71 0.88 26.53
C PRO A 500 31.51 2.04 25.54
N ASN A 501 31.03 1.67 24.35
CA ASN A 501 30.06 2.33 23.50
C ASN A 501 29.69 3.78 23.83
N SER A 502 30.30 4.70 23.09
CA SER A 502 29.62 5.94 22.71
C SER A 502 28.56 5.58 21.66
N SER A 503 27.30 5.48 22.08
CA SER A 503 26.17 5.40 21.17
C SER A 503 26.00 6.75 20.46
N PRO A 504 25.71 6.76 19.15
CA PRO A 504 25.41 8.00 18.43
C PRO A 504 24.11 8.59 18.97
N SER A 505 24.08 9.92 19.03
CA SER A 505 23.07 10.77 19.63
C SER A 505 21.64 10.54 19.14
N LEU A 506 20.71 10.72 20.08
CA LEU A 506 19.25 10.58 20.03
C LEU A 506 18.50 11.54 19.07
N GLU A 507 19.19 12.31 18.22
CA GLU A 507 18.55 13.16 17.20
C GLU A 507 18.23 12.41 15.90
N THR A 508 18.83 11.24 15.69
CA THR A 508 18.62 10.46 14.45
C THR A 508 17.37 9.57 14.50
N ALA A 509 16.82 9.31 15.68
CA ALA A 509 15.70 8.35 15.85
C ALA A 509 14.29 8.95 15.70
N MET A 510 14.15 10.29 15.63
CA MET A 510 12.86 10.98 15.49
C MET A 510 12.53 11.42 14.04
N THR A 511 13.17 10.82 13.02
CA THR A 511 12.95 11.19 11.60
C THR A 511 12.61 10.00 10.71
N GLU A 512 11.99 8.94 11.22
CA GLU A 512 11.42 7.90 10.35
C GLU A 512 9.93 8.16 10.09
N LEU A 513 9.67 9.37 9.56
CA LEU A 513 8.65 9.49 8.53
C LEU A 513 9.02 8.45 7.47
N VAL A 514 8.09 7.57 7.10
CA VAL A 514 8.28 6.66 5.96
C VAL A 514 8.34 7.52 4.70
N GLN A 515 9.47 8.21 4.50
CA GLN A 515 9.79 8.87 3.26
C GLN A 515 10.10 7.75 2.27
N PRO A 516 9.36 7.69 1.16
CA PRO A 516 9.60 6.72 0.11
C PRO A 516 11.07 6.80 -0.33
N ALA A 517 11.74 5.66 -0.49
CA ALA A 517 13.13 5.64 -0.92
C ALA A 517 13.26 6.34 -2.28
N LEU A 518 13.83 7.54 -2.27
CA LEU A 518 14.10 8.33 -3.46
C LEU A 518 15.35 7.79 -4.15
N LEU A 519 15.29 7.73 -5.48
CA LEU A 519 16.46 7.38 -6.28
C LEU A 519 17.54 8.48 -6.13
N PRO A 520 18.83 8.15 -6.31
CA PRO A 520 19.88 9.16 -6.35
C PRO A 520 19.59 10.26 -7.39
N GLY A 521 19.45 11.50 -6.95
CA GLY A 521 19.06 12.64 -7.79
C GLY A 521 17.54 12.88 -7.91
N GLU A 522 16.72 11.99 -7.34
CA GLU A 522 15.28 12.16 -7.22
C GLU A 522 14.94 13.07 -6.04
N LEU A 523 14.09 14.07 -6.30
CA LEU A 523 13.69 15.08 -5.35
C LEU A 523 12.17 15.13 -5.30
N CYS A 524 11.60 15.11 -4.10
CA CYS A 524 10.16 15.28 -3.90
C CYS A 524 9.76 16.76 -3.98
N TYR A 525 8.83 17.09 -4.87
CA TYR A 525 8.33 18.45 -5.11
C TYR A 525 7.03 18.72 -4.34
N ALA A 526 6.14 17.72 -4.29
CA ALA A 526 4.85 17.82 -3.64
C ALA A 526 4.39 16.47 -3.10
N ASN A 527 3.56 16.51 -2.06
CA ASN A 527 2.73 15.40 -1.65
C ASN A 527 1.34 15.92 -1.27
N VAL A 528 0.30 15.14 -1.56
CA VAL A 528 -1.11 15.49 -1.35
C VAL A 528 -1.87 14.24 -0.91
N GLU A 529 -2.76 14.39 0.07
CA GLU A 529 -3.68 13.32 0.47
C GLU A 529 -4.84 13.26 -0.52
N THR A 530 -5.12 12.06 -1.05
CA THR A 530 -6.09 11.87 -2.11
C THR A 530 -6.64 10.45 -2.09
N SER A 531 -7.81 10.24 -2.71
CA SER A 531 -8.34 8.90 -2.95
C SER A 531 -8.17 8.51 -4.41
N MET A 532 -7.55 7.36 -4.67
CA MET A 532 -7.36 6.81 -6.01
C MET A 532 -8.43 5.76 -6.33
N GLN A 533 -9.01 5.78 -7.53
CA GLN A 533 -9.91 4.73 -7.97
C GLN A 533 -9.13 3.47 -8.36
N ARG A 534 -9.53 2.34 -7.78
CA ARG A 534 -9.03 1.00 -8.09
C ARG A 534 -10.07 0.25 -8.90
N LEU A 535 -9.64 -0.29 -10.03
CA LEU A 535 -10.44 -1.15 -10.90
C LEU A 535 -10.34 -2.62 -10.46
N VAL A 536 -11.46 -3.35 -10.54
CA VAL A 536 -11.55 -4.79 -10.24
C VAL A 536 -12.23 -5.46 -11.44
N LEU A 537 -11.48 -6.31 -12.15
CA LEU A 537 -12.01 -7.11 -13.25
C LEU A 537 -12.75 -8.34 -12.69
N SER A 538 -13.98 -8.55 -13.15
CA SER A 538 -14.80 -9.71 -12.85
C SER A 538 -14.62 -10.81 -13.90
N GLN A 539 -15.01 -12.04 -13.56
CA GLN A 539 -14.86 -13.24 -14.41
C GLN A 539 -15.67 -13.15 -15.72
N ASP A 540 -16.73 -12.35 -15.75
CA ASP A 540 -17.55 -12.07 -16.94
C ASP A 540 -16.94 -10.99 -17.86
N GLY A 541 -15.76 -10.47 -17.51
CA GLY A 541 -15.10 -9.38 -18.23
C GLY A 541 -15.72 -8.00 -17.97
N SER A 542 -16.60 -7.87 -16.96
CA SER A 542 -17.03 -6.57 -16.43
C SER A 542 -15.94 -5.97 -15.53
N CYS A 543 -15.89 -4.64 -15.45
CA CYS A 543 -14.93 -3.92 -14.62
C CYS A 543 -15.68 -3.10 -13.57
N LEU A 544 -15.53 -3.50 -12.31
CA LEU A 544 -16.01 -2.79 -11.13
C LEU A 544 -14.92 -1.82 -10.64
N SER A 545 -15.28 -0.89 -9.76
CA SER A 545 -14.29 0.03 -9.18
C SER A 545 -14.66 0.49 -7.78
N HIS A 546 -13.66 0.84 -6.97
CA HIS A 546 -13.82 1.48 -5.65
C HIS A 546 -12.68 2.49 -5.43
N TYR A 547 -12.79 3.39 -4.44
CA TYR A 547 -11.73 4.34 -4.12
C TYR A 547 -10.89 3.88 -2.92
N ILE A 548 -9.59 4.07 -3.00
CA ILE A 548 -8.62 3.81 -1.93
C ILE A 548 -7.97 5.13 -1.49
N SER A 549 -7.98 5.45 -0.20
CA SER A 549 -7.35 6.67 0.31
C SER A 549 -5.86 6.48 0.55
N GLY A 550 -5.08 7.51 0.24
CA GLY A 550 -3.64 7.48 0.38
C GLY A 550 -3.00 8.84 0.16
N LYS A 551 -1.70 8.81 -0.06
CA LYS A 551 -0.88 9.99 -0.29
C LYS A 551 -0.18 9.85 -1.61
N LEU A 552 -0.38 10.85 -2.47
CA LEU A 552 0.27 10.96 -3.76
C LEU A 552 1.52 11.82 -3.61
N PHE A 553 2.67 11.28 -3.99
CA PHE A 553 3.94 11.97 -4.03
C PHE A 553 4.31 12.29 -5.48
N ILE A 554 4.85 13.48 -5.69
CA ILE A 554 5.32 13.94 -7.00
C ILE A 554 6.80 14.30 -6.88
N THR A 555 7.63 13.65 -7.67
CA THR A 555 9.06 13.91 -7.76
C THR A 555 9.44 14.42 -9.16
N ASN A 556 10.68 14.86 -9.33
CA ASN A 556 11.24 15.12 -10.67
C ASN A 556 11.36 13.87 -11.57
N TYR A 557 10.99 12.69 -11.08
CA TYR A 557 11.04 11.45 -11.84
C TYR A 557 9.69 10.76 -11.97
N ARG A 558 8.97 10.57 -10.87
CA ARG A 558 7.75 9.77 -10.80
C ARG A 558 6.70 10.42 -9.93
N CYS A 559 5.46 10.08 -10.25
CA CYS A 559 4.32 10.26 -9.39
C CYS A 559 3.99 8.89 -8.81
N PHE A 560 3.82 8.78 -7.50
CA PHE A 560 3.49 7.51 -6.88
C PHE A 560 2.58 7.68 -5.69
N PHE A 561 1.69 6.72 -5.54
CA PHE A 561 0.64 6.68 -4.55
C PHE A 561 0.97 5.60 -3.53
N THR A 562 1.08 6.02 -2.28
CA THR A 562 1.19 5.12 -1.14
C THR A 562 -0.13 5.12 -0.41
N ARG A 563 -0.63 3.95 -0.02
CA ARG A 563 -1.78 3.91 0.89
C ARG A 563 -1.40 4.56 2.22
N LEU A 564 -2.33 5.31 2.80
CA LEU A 564 -2.18 5.84 4.17
C LEU A 564 -1.96 4.72 5.21
N LEU A 565 -2.33 3.49 4.84
CA LEU A 565 -2.41 2.30 5.67
C LEU A 565 -1.45 1.18 5.21
N GLY A 566 -0.64 1.42 4.17
CA GLY A 566 0.42 0.51 3.71
C GLY A 566 1.77 0.95 4.27
N ARG A 567 2.68 0.02 4.58
CA ARG A 567 3.99 0.22 5.23
C ARG A 567 4.99 1.06 4.40
N GLY A 568 4.58 2.21 3.84
CA GLY A 568 5.29 2.94 2.80
C GLY A 568 5.29 2.26 1.43
N GLU A 569 4.55 1.17 1.28
CA GLU A 569 4.47 0.44 0.02
C GLU A 569 3.80 1.28 -1.06
N VAL A 570 4.48 1.34 -2.20
CA VAL A 570 4.03 2.05 -3.38
C VAL A 570 2.98 1.18 -4.08
N GLU A 571 1.71 1.51 -3.90
CA GLU A 571 0.57 0.80 -4.49
C GLU A 571 0.50 1.06 -6.00
N TRP A 572 0.82 2.29 -6.40
CA TRP A 572 0.84 2.68 -7.80
C TRP A 572 1.96 3.69 -8.02
N GLN A 573 2.67 3.57 -9.14
CA GLN A 573 3.67 4.55 -9.55
C GLN A 573 3.76 4.62 -11.06
N ILE A 574 4.04 5.81 -11.53
CA ILE A 574 4.38 6.07 -12.92
C ILE A 574 5.50 7.11 -12.99
N PRO A 575 6.40 7.03 -13.98
CA PRO A 575 7.26 8.17 -14.30
C PRO A 575 6.41 9.39 -14.68
N VAL A 576 6.77 10.60 -14.25
CA VAL A 576 6.01 11.82 -14.60
C VAL A 576 5.98 12.06 -16.12
N LEU A 577 7.00 11.63 -16.84
CA LEU A 577 7.07 11.72 -18.30
C LEU A 577 6.28 10.62 -19.03
N SER A 578 5.76 9.61 -18.34
CA SER A 578 4.81 8.66 -18.96
C SER A 578 3.38 9.22 -19.04
N ILE A 579 3.10 10.35 -18.37
CA ILE A 579 1.81 11.02 -18.41
C ILE A 579 1.54 11.54 -19.83
N LEU A 580 0.40 11.13 -20.39
CA LEU A 580 -0.14 11.55 -21.67
C LEU A 580 -1.03 12.78 -21.51
N SER A 581 -1.99 12.76 -20.58
CA SER A 581 -2.87 13.88 -20.28
C SER A 581 -3.25 13.92 -18.80
N ILE A 582 -3.64 15.11 -18.35
CA ILE A 582 -4.17 15.36 -17.00
C ILE A 582 -5.53 16.01 -17.19
N ASP A 583 -6.59 15.22 -17.09
CA ASP A 583 -7.96 15.71 -17.24
C ASP A 583 -8.45 16.21 -15.88
N ARG A 584 -9.02 17.42 -15.88
CA ARG A 584 -9.40 18.17 -14.67
C ARG A 584 -10.92 18.27 -14.60
N ILE A 585 -11.51 17.94 -13.45
CA ILE A 585 -12.95 18.09 -13.21
C ILE A 585 -13.12 18.90 -11.94
N ASP A 586 -13.62 20.12 -12.11
CA ASP A 586 -13.98 21.03 -11.02
C ASP A 586 -15.51 20.99 -10.81
N PRO A 587 -16.00 20.59 -9.62
CA PRO A 587 -17.43 20.57 -9.30
C PRO A 587 -18.09 21.96 -9.38
N ARG A 588 -17.34 23.06 -9.19
CA ARG A 588 -17.86 24.45 -9.19
C ARG A 588 -18.04 25.05 -10.57
N ALA A 589 -17.21 24.66 -11.54
CA ALA A 589 -17.33 25.10 -12.94
C ALA A 589 -18.68 24.67 -13.57
N ILE A 590 -19.28 23.61 -13.02
CA ILE A 590 -20.55 23.01 -13.47
C ILE A 590 -21.74 23.93 -13.19
N SER A 591 -21.72 24.71 -12.10
CA SER A 591 -22.80 25.64 -11.76
C SER A 591 -22.82 26.90 -12.65
N SER A 592 -21.65 27.30 -13.19
CA SER A 592 -21.50 28.52 -14.01
C SER A 592 -21.79 28.33 -15.51
N ALA A 593 -21.85 27.09 -16.00
CA ALA A 593 -21.95 26.76 -17.43
C ALA A 593 -23.39 26.56 -17.95
N ILE A 594 -24.42 26.90 -17.15
CA ILE A 594 -25.84 26.74 -17.51
C ILE A 594 -26.31 27.73 -18.61
N GLY A 595 -25.41 28.53 -19.18
CA GLY A 595 -25.73 29.58 -20.15
C GLY A 595 -25.42 29.34 -21.63
N SER A 596 -24.75 28.24 -22.04
CA SER A 596 -24.43 28.06 -23.47
C SER A 596 -24.52 26.61 -23.92
N THR A 597 -25.37 26.39 -24.91
CA THR A 597 -25.65 25.14 -25.64
C THR A 597 -24.39 24.33 -25.99
N THR A 598 -24.25 23.12 -25.44
CA THR A 598 -23.89 21.84 -26.12
C THR A 598 -23.64 20.72 -25.10
N LEU A 599 -24.39 19.60 -25.23
CA LEU A 599 -24.15 18.23 -24.73
C LEU A 599 -23.59 18.08 -23.28
N SER A 600 -24.47 17.58 -22.41
CA SER A 600 -24.42 17.62 -20.94
C SER A 600 -23.16 17.06 -20.28
N VAL A 601 -22.61 17.86 -19.36
CA VAL A 601 -21.46 17.56 -18.49
C VAL A 601 -21.72 16.37 -17.54
N GLU A 602 -22.98 16.09 -17.19
CA GLU A 602 -23.37 14.84 -16.51
C GLU A 602 -22.89 13.60 -17.29
N ASN A 603 -22.95 13.63 -18.63
CA ASN A 603 -22.46 12.52 -19.44
C ASN A 603 -20.93 12.37 -19.37
N ALA A 604 -20.17 13.43 -19.07
CA ALA A 604 -18.71 13.36 -18.93
C ALA A 604 -18.27 12.81 -17.57
N GLN A 605 -18.96 13.20 -16.48
CA GLN A 605 -18.70 12.67 -15.13
C GLN A 605 -19.08 11.19 -15.03
N VAL A 606 -20.22 10.81 -15.62
CA VAL A 606 -20.67 9.42 -15.71
C VAL A 606 -19.78 8.61 -16.67
N ALA A 607 -19.35 9.17 -17.81
CA ALA A 607 -18.44 8.48 -18.74
C ALA A 607 -17.04 8.22 -18.17
N LEU A 608 -16.62 8.93 -17.11
CA LEU A 608 -15.33 8.74 -16.46
C LEU A 608 -15.42 7.88 -15.19
N GLY A 609 -16.61 7.42 -14.81
CA GLY A 609 -16.85 6.57 -13.65
C GLY A 609 -16.80 7.29 -12.30
N PHE A 610 -17.13 8.59 -12.28
CA PHE A 610 -17.16 9.39 -11.04
C PHE A 610 -18.56 9.45 -10.44
N THR A 611 -18.66 9.26 -9.12
CA THR A 611 -19.86 9.59 -8.34
C THR A 611 -19.96 11.10 -8.18
N PRO A 612 -21.15 11.71 -8.34
CA PRO A 612 -21.33 13.14 -8.07
C PRO A 612 -21.13 13.39 -6.57
N ASP A 613 -19.97 13.93 -6.22
CA ASP A 613 -19.58 14.41 -4.89
C ASP A 613 -18.92 15.81 -5.04
N ASP A 614 -18.77 16.54 -3.93
CA ASP A 614 -18.21 17.90 -3.93
C ASP A 614 -16.67 17.92 -4.09
N SER A 615 -16.04 16.81 -4.45
CA SER A 615 -14.59 16.71 -4.55
C SER A 615 -14.06 17.02 -5.95
N TYR A 616 -12.85 17.54 -6.02
CA TYR A 616 -12.15 17.80 -7.28
C TYR A 616 -11.56 16.49 -7.80
N LYS A 617 -11.74 16.20 -9.09
CA LYS A 617 -11.20 14.98 -9.70
C LYS A 617 -10.06 15.30 -10.68
N VAL A 618 -9.05 14.44 -10.65
CA VAL A 618 -7.91 14.47 -11.58
C VAL A 618 -7.79 13.09 -12.23
N VAL A 619 -7.83 13.03 -13.55
CA VAL A 619 -7.56 11.81 -14.32
C VAL A 619 -6.18 11.93 -14.95
N ILE A 620 -5.25 11.10 -14.49
CA ILE A 620 -3.93 10.96 -15.11
C ILE A 620 -4.01 9.82 -16.10
N ARG A 621 -3.88 10.13 -17.38
CA ARG A 621 -3.79 9.12 -18.45
C ARG A 621 -2.34 8.97 -18.85
N CYS A 622 -1.86 7.74 -18.98
CA CYS A 622 -0.48 7.43 -19.33
C CYS A 622 -0.37 6.92 -20.77
N LYS A 623 0.84 7.03 -21.33
CA LYS A 623 1.17 6.62 -22.70
C LYS A 623 1.16 5.10 -22.91
N ASP A 624 1.32 4.36 -21.83
CA ASP A 624 1.27 2.89 -21.74
C ASP A 624 -0.14 2.36 -21.45
N THR A 625 -1.18 3.20 -21.59
CA THR A 625 -2.59 2.90 -21.32
C THR A 625 -3.01 2.84 -19.85
N GLN A 626 -2.09 3.02 -18.90
CA GLN A 626 -2.49 3.15 -17.49
C GLN A 626 -3.32 4.41 -17.27
N VAL A 627 -4.35 4.30 -16.43
CA VAL A 627 -5.19 5.44 -16.04
C VAL A 627 -5.33 5.45 -14.52
N ALA A 628 -4.90 6.54 -13.90
CA ALA A 628 -5.13 6.80 -12.48
C ALA A 628 -6.18 7.90 -12.32
N ARG A 629 -7.20 7.63 -11.53
CA ARG A 629 -8.28 8.58 -11.22
C ARG A 629 -8.19 8.94 -9.76
N LEU A 630 -8.06 10.23 -9.48
CA LEU A 630 -7.79 10.78 -8.16
C LEU A 630 -8.93 11.70 -7.75
N SER A 631 -9.22 11.71 -6.46
CA SER A 631 -10.26 12.49 -5.81
C SER A 631 -9.62 13.30 -4.69
N ILE A 632 -9.79 14.62 -4.72
CA ILE A 632 -9.13 15.57 -3.82
C ILE A 632 -10.20 16.48 -3.22
N ALA A 633 -10.29 16.53 -1.90
CA ALA A 633 -11.31 17.31 -1.21
C ALA A 633 -10.96 18.81 -1.17
N ASP A 634 -9.69 19.14 -0.91
CA ASP A 634 -9.24 20.52 -0.76
C ASP A 634 -8.89 21.17 -2.11
N HIS A 635 -9.42 22.38 -2.33
CA HIS A 635 -9.22 23.12 -3.58
C HIS A 635 -7.78 23.61 -3.76
N ASP A 636 -7.15 24.08 -2.69
CA ASP A 636 -5.80 24.64 -2.75
C ASP A 636 -4.77 23.53 -2.99
N GLU A 637 -4.96 22.36 -2.37
CA GLU A 637 -4.15 21.16 -2.63
C GLU A 637 -4.36 20.64 -4.06
N TYR A 638 -5.60 20.63 -4.56
CA TYR A 638 -5.92 20.29 -5.94
C TYR A 638 -5.17 21.19 -6.94
N GLU A 639 -5.27 22.51 -6.80
CA GLU A 639 -4.62 23.46 -7.70
C GLU A 639 -3.10 23.30 -7.68
N LYS A 640 -2.50 23.16 -6.49
CA LYS A 640 -1.05 22.93 -6.34
C LYS A 640 -0.61 21.62 -6.98
N LEU A 641 -1.36 20.54 -6.76
CA LEU A 641 -1.07 19.22 -7.35
C LEU A 641 -1.03 19.31 -8.87
N VAL A 642 -2.09 19.88 -9.44
CA VAL A 642 -2.29 19.99 -10.88
C VAL A 642 -1.21 20.87 -11.52
N GLN A 643 -0.86 21.99 -10.89
CA GLN A 643 0.22 22.87 -11.36
C GLN A 643 1.58 22.15 -11.32
N CYS A 644 1.89 21.46 -10.22
CA CYS A 644 3.13 20.70 -10.06
C CYS A 644 3.25 19.54 -11.07
N LEU A 645 2.19 18.72 -11.21
CA LEU A 645 2.15 17.63 -12.18
C LEU A 645 2.30 18.16 -13.61
N SER A 646 1.59 19.24 -13.97
CA SER A 646 1.66 19.80 -15.32
C SER A 646 3.07 20.30 -15.65
N PHE A 647 3.76 20.93 -14.69
CA PHE A 647 5.12 21.41 -14.87
C PHE A 647 6.13 20.26 -15.09
N LEU A 648 6.02 19.18 -14.31
CA LEU A 648 6.96 18.06 -14.34
C LEU A 648 6.67 17.06 -15.46
N ALA A 649 5.40 16.83 -15.80
CA ALA A 649 4.98 15.93 -16.87
C ALA A 649 5.22 16.50 -18.27
N PHE A 650 5.16 17.83 -18.42
CA PHE A 650 5.29 18.51 -19.71
C PHE A 650 6.46 19.52 -19.71
N PRO A 651 7.70 19.06 -19.49
CA PRO A 651 8.84 19.96 -19.42
C PRO A 651 9.09 20.65 -20.75
N LYS A 652 9.60 21.89 -20.68
CA LYS A 652 9.93 22.69 -21.87
C LYS A 652 11.17 22.17 -22.60
N SER A 653 12.09 21.51 -21.88
CA SER A 653 13.33 20.97 -22.45
C SER A 653 13.47 19.47 -22.14
N LEU A 654 13.99 18.72 -23.11
CA LEU A 654 14.42 17.33 -22.88
C LEU A 654 15.52 17.21 -21.81
N LEU A 655 16.30 18.28 -21.60
CA LEU A 655 17.34 18.33 -20.56
C LEU A 655 16.77 18.36 -19.13
N ASP A 656 15.47 18.62 -18.99
CA ASP A 656 14.80 18.56 -17.69
C ASP A 656 14.41 17.11 -17.31
N ALA A 657 14.66 16.14 -18.19
CA ALA A 657 14.38 14.73 -17.92
C ALA A 657 15.27 14.15 -16.81
N PHE A 658 14.72 13.20 -16.05
CA PHE A 658 15.35 12.66 -14.86
C PHE A 658 16.73 12.00 -15.12
N CYS A 659 16.96 11.43 -16.31
CA CYS A 659 18.23 10.81 -16.66
C CYS A 659 19.45 11.72 -16.55
N PHE A 660 19.28 13.05 -16.56
CA PHE A 660 20.36 14.03 -16.36
C PHE A 660 20.62 14.36 -14.88
N ALA A 661 19.66 14.09 -14.00
CA ALA A 661 19.80 14.22 -12.55
C ALA A 661 20.21 12.89 -11.89
N TYR A 662 19.88 11.76 -12.52
CA TYR A 662 20.10 10.41 -11.96
C TYR A 662 21.60 10.05 -11.90
N SER A 663 22.15 9.89 -10.70
CA SER A 663 23.57 9.55 -10.48
C SER A 663 23.75 8.45 -9.42
N GLN A 664 24.13 7.22 -9.81
CA GLN A 664 24.39 6.15 -8.82
C GLN A 664 25.69 6.39 -8.03
N THR A 665 25.66 6.03 -6.73
CA THR A 665 26.81 5.95 -5.81
C THR A 665 27.57 4.61 -5.87
N VAL A 666 27.23 3.72 -6.82
CA VAL A 666 27.80 2.36 -6.90
C VAL A 666 28.95 2.29 -7.92
N ALA A 667 29.99 1.53 -7.56
CA ALA A 667 31.21 1.33 -8.33
C ALA A 667 30.96 0.93 -9.80
N PRO A 668 31.82 1.35 -10.74
CA PRO A 668 31.66 1.07 -12.16
C PRO A 668 31.77 -0.44 -12.43
N SER A 669 30.64 -1.14 -12.58
CA SER A 669 30.62 -2.39 -13.34
C SER A 669 30.80 -2.07 -14.83
N GLU A 670 31.43 -2.98 -15.56
CA GLU A 670 31.87 -2.77 -16.94
C GLU A 670 30.78 -2.17 -17.84
N ASP A 671 31.17 -1.11 -18.55
CA ASP A 671 30.34 -0.35 -19.45
C ASP A 671 29.98 -1.22 -20.66
N VAL A 672 28.73 -1.66 -20.80
CA VAL A 672 28.26 -2.26 -22.06
C VAL A 672 28.24 -1.17 -23.12
N ARG A 673 29.38 -0.99 -23.80
CA ARG A 673 29.51 -0.08 -24.93
C ARG A 673 29.08 -0.83 -26.18
N PHE A 674 27.87 -0.53 -26.67
CA PHE A 674 27.48 -0.94 -28.02
C PHE A 674 28.37 -0.24 -29.05
N ASP A 675 29.20 -1.01 -29.76
CA ASP A 675 29.89 -0.58 -30.97
C ASP A 675 29.33 -1.36 -32.16
N ILE A 676 28.55 -0.69 -33.00
CA ILE A 676 27.94 -1.27 -34.20
C ILE A 676 28.96 -1.92 -35.14
N ARG A 677 30.24 -1.51 -35.11
CA ARG A 677 31.29 -2.15 -35.93
C ARG A 677 31.66 -3.55 -35.43
N GLN A 678 31.62 -3.76 -34.11
CA GLN A 678 31.82 -5.10 -33.56
C GLN A 678 30.69 -6.02 -34.01
N GLU A 679 29.46 -5.50 -34.05
CA GLU A 679 28.32 -6.24 -34.57
C GLU A 679 28.48 -6.54 -36.06
N TYR A 680 28.82 -5.55 -36.89
CA TYR A 680 29.12 -5.77 -38.31
C TYR A 680 30.23 -6.81 -38.54
N LYS A 681 31.23 -6.89 -37.65
CA LYS A 681 32.25 -7.93 -37.69
C LYS A 681 31.65 -9.31 -37.38
N ARG A 682 30.81 -9.42 -36.34
CA ARG A 682 30.16 -10.67 -35.92
C ARG A 682 29.29 -11.25 -37.04
N ILE A 683 28.45 -10.42 -37.68
CA ILE A 683 27.60 -10.84 -38.80
C ILE A 683 28.33 -10.91 -40.15
N GLY A 684 29.66 -10.78 -40.16
CA GLY A 684 30.49 -11.01 -41.34
C GLY A 684 30.49 -9.89 -42.39
N LEU A 685 29.86 -8.73 -42.13
CA LEU A 685 29.83 -7.61 -43.08
C LEU A 685 31.20 -6.96 -43.31
N LEU A 686 32.11 -7.07 -42.33
CA LEU A 686 33.49 -6.58 -42.45
C LEU A 686 34.46 -7.64 -42.98
N SER A 687 34.00 -8.87 -43.23
CA SER A 687 34.84 -9.98 -43.69
C SER A 687 35.00 -10.04 -45.22
N PHE A 688 34.26 -9.21 -45.96
CA PHE A 688 34.27 -9.16 -47.43
C PHE A 688 34.70 -7.78 -47.96
N PRO A 689 35.95 -7.35 -47.75
CA PRO A 689 36.40 -5.99 -48.09
C PRO A 689 36.35 -5.69 -49.59
N ASP A 690 36.42 -6.71 -50.45
CA ASP A 690 36.32 -6.57 -51.91
C ASP A 690 34.90 -6.23 -52.39
N HIS A 691 33.89 -6.39 -51.53
CA HIS A 691 32.48 -6.20 -51.88
C HIS A 691 31.79 -5.15 -51.01
N LEU A 692 32.16 -5.05 -49.74
CA LEU A 692 31.56 -4.14 -48.76
C LEU A 692 32.64 -3.33 -48.07
N ARG A 693 32.33 -2.05 -47.82
CA ARG A 693 33.16 -1.15 -47.02
C ARG A 693 32.32 -0.44 -45.97
N CYS A 694 32.96 -0.11 -44.86
CA CYS A 694 32.36 0.66 -43.77
C CYS A 694 32.74 2.14 -43.91
N ILE A 695 31.75 3.02 -44.06
CA ILE A 695 31.97 4.48 -44.05
C ILE A 695 31.78 5.00 -42.63
N ASP A 696 32.67 5.88 -42.20
CA ASP A 696 32.52 6.70 -40.99
C ASP A 696 32.05 8.12 -41.37
N GLN A 697 30.83 8.51 -40.98
CA GLN A 697 30.27 9.84 -41.23
C GLN A 697 30.44 10.84 -40.06
N SER A 698 31.35 10.56 -39.12
CA SER A 698 31.42 11.16 -37.77
C SER A 698 31.74 12.64 -37.57
N SER A 699 31.94 13.43 -38.61
CA SER A 699 32.12 14.87 -38.42
C SER A 699 30.80 15.64 -38.40
N LYS A 700 29.77 15.20 -39.14
CA LYS A 700 28.48 15.91 -39.28
C LYS A 700 27.27 15.01 -39.62
N TYR A 701 27.42 13.68 -39.70
CA TYR A 701 26.39 12.77 -40.24
C TYR A 701 25.94 13.17 -41.66
N THR A 702 26.93 13.40 -42.53
CA THR A 702 26.73 14.05 -43.84
C THR A 702 25.93 13.25 -44.87
N LEU A 703 25.84 11.92 -44.73
CA LEU A 703 25.07 11.07 -45.64
C LEU A 703 23.63 10.93 -45.17
N CYS A 704 23.43 10.73 -43.87
CA CYS A 704 22.11 10.63 -43.25
C CYS A 704 22.19 10.94 -41.75
N GLU A 705 21.52 12.01 -41.35
CA GLU A 705 21.51 12.52 -39.97
C GLU A 705 20.79 11.60 -38.96
N THR A 706 19.95 10.70 -39.47
CA THR A 706 19.12 9.79 -38.67
C THR A 706 19.62 8.35 -38.67
N TYR A 707 20.77 8.10 -39.31
CA TYR A 707 21.42 6.80 -39.37
C TYR A 707 22.61 6.70 -38.41
N PRO A 708 23.12 5.48 -38.14
CA PRO A 708 24.32 5.28 -37.34
C PRO A 708 25.54 5.98 -37.96
N ARG A 709 26.52 6.33 -37.12
CA ARG A 709 27.83 6.86 -37.55
C ARG A 709 28.53 5.98 -38.59
N HIS A 710 28.39 4.66 -38.45
CA HIS A 710 29.07 3.70 -39.32
C HIS A 710 28.05 2.97 -40.21
N LEU A 711 28.24 3.07 -41.52
CA LEU A 711 27.34 2.49 -42.53
C LEU A 711 28.08 1.52 -43.42
N ILE A 712 27.48 0.36 -43.66
CA ILE A 712 27.97 -0.62 -44.63
C ILE A 712 27.40 -0.30 -46.00
N VAL A 713 28.28 -0.10 -46.97
CA VAL A 713 27.97 0.21 -48.37
C VAL A 713 28.81 -0.67 -49.31
N PRO A 714 28.44 -0.81 -50.58
CA PRO A 714 29.27 -1.52 -51.55
C PRO A 714 30.65 -0.87 -51.73
N ALA A 715 31.69 -1.70 -51.92
CA ALA A 715 33.03 -1.22 -52.23
C ALA A 715 33.08 -0.49 -53.60
N ASP A 716 32.31 -0.99 -54.58
CA ASP A 716 32.33 -0.54 -55.97
C ASP A 716 31.56 0.78 -56.25
N ILE A 717 30.93 1.39 -55.23
CA ILE A 717 30.19 2.65 -55.40
C ILE A 717 30.95 3.82 -54.77
N SER A 718 31.21 4.85 -55.57
CA SER A 718 31.86 6.09 -55.11
C SER A 718 30.98 6.90 -54.15
N ASP A 719 31.60 7.67 -53.25
CA ASP A 719 30.89 8.54 -52.29
C ASP A 719 29.99 9.60 -52.95
N VAL A 720 30.34 10.10 -54.15
CA VAL A 720 29.52 11.06 -54.90
C VAL A 720 28.21 10.42 -55.35
N ARG A 721 28.29 9.19 -55.90
CA ARG A 721 27.11 8.42 -56.30
C ARG A 721 26.27 7.98 -55.10
N LEU A 722 26.90 7.64 -53.97
CA LEU A 722 26.19 7.38 -52.71
C LEU A 722 25.38 8.59 -52.24
N LYS A 723 25.95 9.80 -52.30
CA LYS A 723 25.23 11.04 -51.95
C LYS A 723 24.03 11.27 -52.88
N ALA A 724 24.18 11.01 -54.18
CA ALA A 724 23.08 11.11 -55.14
C ALA A 724 21.97 10.07 -54.87
N ALA A 725 22.34 8.82 -54.56
CA ALA A 725 21.40 7.78 -54.15
C ALA A 725 20.66 8.16 -52.85
N ALA A 726 21.40 8.68 -51.85
CA ALA A 726 20.82 9.16 -50.61
C ALA A 726 19.82 10.30 -50.85
N ALA A 727 20.15 11.27 -51.70
CA ALA A 727 19.25 12.37 -52.05
C ALA A 727 17.92 11.91 -52.69
N PHE A 728 17.89 10.71 -53.29
CA PHE A 728 16.68 10.12 -53.87
C PHE A 728 15.81 9.38 -52.83
N ARG A 729 16.27 9.22 -51.59
CA ARG A 729 15.55 8.52 -50.51
C ARG A 729 15.03 9.52 -49.48
N SER A 730 13.83 9.30 -48.97
CA SER A 730 13.20 10.18 -47.97
C SER A 730 14.12 10.35 -46.75
N HIS A 731 14.32 11.58 -46.29
CA HIS A 731 15.27 11.91 -45.20
C HIS A 731 16.70 11.41 -45.42
N GLN A 732 17.09 11.16 -46.67
CA GLN A 732 18.39 10.62 -47.05
C GLN A 732 18.72 9.25 -46.45
N ARG A 733 17.70 8.50 -46.02
CA ARG A 733 17.85 7.15 -45.45
C ARG A 733 17.99 6.14 -46.58
N LEU A 734 19.20 6.14 -47.14
CA LEU A 734 19.64 5.26 -48.22
C LEU A 734 19.60 3.76 -47.84
N PRO A 735 19.51 2.85 -48.82
CA PRO A 735 19.70 1.42 -48.61
C PRO A 735 21.03 1.09 -47.95
N VAL A 736 20.98 0.31 -46.86
CA VAL A 736 22.14 -0.20 -46.12
C VAL A 736 21.86 -1.59 -45.56
N ILE A 737 22.89 -2.41 -45.40
CA ILE A 737 22.75 -3.79 -44.88
C ILE A 737 22.54 -3.76 -43.38
N SER A 738 21.51 -4.47 -42.93
CA SER A 738 21.20 -4.70 -41.52
C SER A 738 21.76 -6.04 -41.04
N TRP A 739 21.59 -7.09 -41.84
CA TRP A 739 22.00 -8.46 -41.52
C TRP A 739 22.36 -9.25 -42.78
N MET A 740 23.21 -10.27 -42.64
CA MET A 740 23.62 -11.17 -43.71
C MET A 740 23.56 -12.62 -43.25
N HIS A 741 22.98 -13.47 -44.09
CA HIS A 741 22.90 -14.90 -43.83
C HIS A 741 24.27 -15.56 -43.95
N PRO A 742 24.77 -16.25 -42.91
CA PRO A 742 26.16 -16.74 -42.87
C PRO A 742 26.46 -17.77 -43.97
N LYS A 743 25.47 -18.60 -44.34
CA LYS A 743 25.65 -19.67 -45.36
C LYS A 743 25.36 -19.24 -46.81
N THR A 744 24.32 -18.43 -47.03
CA THR A 744 23.85 -18.09 -48.39
C THR A 744 24.36 -16.75 -48.88
N GLY A 745 24.79 -15.86 -47.97
CA GLY A 745 25.14 -14.48 -48.28
C GLY A 745 23.93 -13.59 -48.60
N ALA A 746 22.71 -14.09 -48.41
CA ALA A 746 21.49 -13.29 -48.58
C ALA A 746 21.42 -12.17 -47.53
N THR A 747 21.08 -10.96 -47.95
CA THR A 747 21.12 -9.77 -47.10
C THR A 747 19.72 -9.25 -46.77
N ILE A 748 19.55 -8.74 -45.54
CA ILE A 748 18.46 -7.84 -45.19
C ILE A 748 19.00 -6.42 -45.35
N VAL A 749 18.45 -5.69 -46.31
CA VAL A 749 18.79 -4.29 -46.60
C VAL A 749 17.63 -3.43 -46.15
N ARG A 750 17.89 -2.34 -45.43
CA ARG A 750 16.85 -1.41 -44.94
C ARG A 750 17.02 -0.01 -45.53
N SER A 751 15.90 0.68 -45.74
CA SER A 751 15.88 2.08 -46.22
C SER A 751 14.57 2.81 -45.89
N SER A 752 14.47 4.07 -46.33
CA SER A 752 13.20 4.78 -46.51
C SER A 752 12.67 4.65 -47.95
N GLN A 753 11.45 5.16 -48.20
CA GLN A 753 10.89 5.16 -49.55
C GLN A 753 11.68 6.04 -50.54
N PRO A 754 11.67 5.68 -51.84
CA PRO A 754 12.24 6.50 -52.89
C PRO A 754 11.35 7.73 -53.24
N LEU A 755 11.98 8.79 -53.73
CA LEU A 755 11.36 10.05 -54.15
C LEU A 755 10.93 10.01 -55.62
N VAL A 756 10.05 9.06 -55.94
CA VAL A 756 9.56 8.78 -57.32
C VAL A 756 8.56 9.84 -57.79
N GLY A 757 7.67 10.27 -56.91
CA GLY A 757 6.62 11.25 -57.16
C GLY A 757 5.67 10.92 -58.32
N PHE A 758 4.80 11.87 -58.64
CA PHE A 758 3.90 11.76 -59.79
C PHE A 758 4.64 11.69 -61.13
N LYS A 759 5.76 12.43 -61.24
CA LYS A 759 6.63 12.43 -62.43
C LYS A 759 7.34 11.10 -62.67
N SER A 760 7.23 10.15 -61.74
CA SER A 760 7.90 8.86 -61.79
C SER A 760 9.41 8.99 -62.02
N THR A 761 10.03 9.94 -61.31
CA THR A 761 11.47 10.18 -61.31
C THR A 761 12.22 8.92 -60.88
N ARG A 762 13.41 8.73 -61.47
CA ARG A 762 14.28 7.59 -61.21
C ARG A 762 15.69 8.05 -60.88
N SER A 763 16.45 7.18 -60.22
CA SER A 763 17.84 7.42 -59.85
C SER A 763 18.66 6.19 -60.20
N GLY A 764 19.53 6.31 -61.22
CA GLY A 764 20.41 5.21 -61.62
C GLY A 764 21.42 4.85 -60.52
N GLU A 765 21.75 5.81 -59.65
CA GLU A 765 22.59 5.61 -58.48
C GLU A 765 21.89 4.79 -57.40
N ASP A 766 20.59 5.04 -57.14
CA ASP A 766 19.80 4.22 -56.19
C ASP A 766 19.56 2.81 -56.75
N GLU A 767 19.19 2.70 -58.03
CA GLU A 767 19.01 1.41 -58.72
C GLU A 767 20.28 0.55 -58.62
N LEU A 768 21.46 1.13 -58.88
CA LEU A 768 22.73 0.43 -58.73
C LEU A 768 23.04 0.09 -57.27
N LEU A 769 22.82 1.02 -56.33
CA LEU A 769 23.10 0.80 -54.92
C LEU A 769 22.29 -0.40 -54.37
N VAL A 770 20.99 -0.45 -54.66
CA VAL A 770 20.11 -1.56 -54.26
C VAL A 770 20.59 -2.88 -54.86
N TYR A 771 20.88 -2.89 -56.17
CA TYR A 771 21.38 -4.08 -56.85
C TYR A 771 22.67 -4.62 -56.21
N LEU A 772 23.65 -3.74 -55.97
CA LEU A 772 24.92 -4.14 -55.36
C LEU A 772 24.73 -4.68 -53.94
N LEU A 773 23.90 -4.06 -53.12
CA LEU A 773 23.65 -4.50 -51.74
C LEU A 773 22.91 -5.83 -51.64
N CYS A 774 21.98 -6.09 -52.57
CA CYS A 774 21.20 -7.32 -52.58
C CYS A 774 21.93 -8.47 -53.28
N CYS A 775 22.76 -8.20 -54.30
CA CYS A 775 23.29 -9.25 -55.16
C CYS A 775 24.79 -9.54 -55.01
N SER A 776 25.62 -8.59 -54.58
CA SER A 776 27.09 -8.77 -54.59
C SER A 776 27.56 -9.89 -53.64
N CYS A 777 26.91 -10.02 -52.49
CA CYS A 777 27.22 -11.07 -51.51
C CYS A 777 26.47 -12.38 -51.78
N ASN A 778 25.47 -12.38 -52.66
CA ASN A 778 24.57 -13.50 -52.93
C ASN A 778 24.66 -13.98 -54.38
N LYS A 779 25.80 -14.59 -54.73
CA LYS A 779 26.10 -15.06 -56.09
C LYS A 779 25.11 -16.13 -56.61
N LYS A 780 24.46 -16.86 -55.70
CA LYS A 780 23.51 -17.94 -56.03
C LYS A 780 22.11 -17.44 -56.40
N ALA A 781 21.79 -16.18 -56.14
CA ALA A 781 20.48 -15.60 -56.45
C ALA A 781 20.32 -15.16 -57.92
N PHE A 782 21.38 -15.22 -58.74
CA PHE A 782 21.38 -14.83 -60.16
C PHE A 782 20.78 -13.43 -60.41
N GLY A 783 21.12 -12.45 -59.55
CA GLY A 783 20.64 -11.06 -59.68
C GLY A 783 19.20 -10.84 -59.24
N ARG A 784 18.53 -11.84 -58.64
CA ARG A 784 17.14 -11.72 -58.14
C ARG A 784 17.10 -11.34 -56.67
N TYR A 785 16.16 -10.45 -56.32
CA TYR A 785 15.92 -10.01 -54.95
C TYR A 785 14.48 -9.53 -54.77
N VAL A 786 14.06 -9.33 -53.52
CA VAL A 786 12.71 -8.88 -53.19
C VAL A 786 12.77 -7.48 -52.58
N ILE A 787 11.78 -6.65 -52.92
CA ILE A 787 11.53 -5.39 -52.24
C ILE A 787 10.24 -5.57 -51.45
N MET A 788 10.32 -5.48 -50.12
CA MET A 788 9.18 -5.54 -49.22
C MET A 788 8.86 -4.12 -48.72
N ASP A 789 7.83 -3.51 -49.30
CA ASP A 789 7.26 -2.27 -48.76
C ASP A 789 6.32 -2.65 -47.63
N ALA A 790 6.63 -2.21 -46.42
CA ALA A 790 5.83 -2.54 -45.23
C ALA A 790 4.39 -2.02 -45.32
N ARG A 791 4.11 -1.05 -46.20
CA ARG A 791 2.79 -0.41 -46.34
C ARG A 791 1.82 -1.28 -47.14
N SER A 792 0.57 -0.83 -47.19
CA SER A 792 -0.36 -1.28 -48.23
C SER A 792 -0.07 -0.57 -49.56
N GLN A 793 -0.45 -1.20 -50.66
CA GLN A 793 -0.34 -0.61 -51.99
C GLN A 793 -1.04 0.76 -52.07
N LEU A 794 -2.22 0.88 -51.47
CA LEU A 794 -2.97 2.14 -51.43
C LEU A 794 -2.19 3.26 -50.71
N ALA A 795 -1.59 2.96 -49.57
CA ALA A 795 -0.79 3.93 -48.83
C ALA A 795 0.49 4.33 -49.59
N ALA A 796 1.11 3.38 -50.31
CA ALA A 796 2.27 3.67 -51.17
C ALA A 796 1.89 4.58 -52.35
N VAL A 797 0.74 4.34 -52.99
CA VAL A 797 0.18 5.22 -54.04
C VAL A 797 -0.13 6.61 -53.50
N GLY A 798 -0.72 6.72 -52.31
CA GLY A 798 -0.95 8.02 -51.65
C GLY A 798 0.35 8.79 -51.38
N ASN A 799 1.43 8.10 -50.99
CA ASN A 799 2.75 8.74 -50.84
C ASN A 799 3.38 9.13 -52.18
N LYS A 800 3.12 8.37 -53.26
CA LYS A 800 3.54 8.74 -54.61
C LYS A 800 2.93 10.09 -55.02
N ALA A 801 1.69 10.34 -54.62
CA ALA A 801 1.05 11.63 -54.83
C ALA A 801 1.72 12.80 -54.10
N LEU A 802 2.41 12.54 -52.99
CA LEU A 802 3.15 13.54 -52.23
C LEU A 802 4.61 13.70 -52.69
N GLY A 803 4.95 13.23 -53.89
CA GLY A 803 6.33 13.30 -54.40
C GLY A 803 7.25 12.16 -53.94
N LYS A 804 6.73 11.15 -53.23
CA LYS A 804 7.48 10.00 -52.72
C LYS A 804 7.12 8.72 -53.50
N GLY A 805 6.86 7.57 -52.87
CA GLY A 805 6.32 6.40 -53.58
C GLY A 805 7.04 5.10 -53.26
N THR A 806 7.21 4.24 -54.26
CA THR A 806 7.88 2.93 -54.18
C THR A 806 8.54 2.61 -55.51
N GLU A 807 9.48 1.68 -55.48
CA GLU A 807 10.29 1.20 -56.58
C GLU A 807 9.42 0.64 -57.71
N ILE A 808 9.65 1.10 -58.93
CA ILE A 808 8.97 0.58 -60.12
C ILE A 808 9.76 -0.62 -60.62
N SER A 809 9.17 -1.81 -60.61
CA SER A 809 9.88 -3.08 -60.91
C SER A 809 10.59 -3.11 -62.27
N SER A 810 10.16 -2.29 -63.25
CA SER A 810 10.86 -2.14 -64.54
C SER A 810 12.24 -1.47 -64.43
N ASN A 811 12.44 -0.61 -63.42
CA ASN A 811 13.68 0.12 -63.21
C ASN A 811 14.66 -0.66 -62.31
N TYR A 812 14.12 -1.46 -61.39
CA TYR A 812 14.90 -2.29 -60.47
C TYR A 812 14.99 -3.71 -61.02
N HIS A 813 15.94 -3.94 -61.93
CA HIS A 813 16.10 -5.22 -62.61
C HIS A 813 16.31 -6.37 -61.62
N GLY A 814 15.57 -7.48 -61.80
CA GLY A 814 15.61 -8.64 -60.91
C GLY A 814 14.80 -8.49 -59.60
N ALA A 815 14.21 -7.33 -59.34
CA ALA A 815 13.42 -7.08 -58.13
C ALA A 815 11.97 -7.57 -58.26
N LYS A 816 11.46 -8.22 -57.21
CA LYS A 816 10.02 -8.46 -57.00
C LYS A 816 9.50 -7.57 -55.87
N LEU A 817 8.54 -6.69 -56.16
CA LEU A 817 7.90 -5.83 -55.15
C LEU A 817 6.73 -6.54 -54.46
N ILE A 818 6.67 -6.47 -53.13
CA ILE A 818 5.62 -7.04 -52.28
C ILE A 818 5.20 -6.00 -51.23
N TYR A 819 3.90 -5.88 -51.00
CA TYR A 819 3.32 -5.02 -49.97
C TYR A 819 2.91 -5.85 -48.75
N MET A 820 3.35 -5.42 -47.54
CA MET A 820 3.12 -6.18 -46.31
C MET A 820 1.86 -5.74 -45.54
N ASN A 821 1.22 -4.65 -45.97
CA ASN A 821 -0.05 -4.14 -45.42
C ASN A 821 0.00 -3.79 -43.91
N ILE A 822 1.17 -3.39 -43.39
CA ILE A 822 1.28 -2.84 -42.04
C ILE A 822 0.82 -1.39 -42.05
N GLU A 823 -0.21 -1.12 -41.25
CA GLU A 823 -0.84 0.19 -41.16
C GLU A 823 0.08 1.26 -40.53
N ASN A 824 -0.31 2.53 -40.66
CA ASN A 824 0.51 3.65 -40.21
C ASN A 824 0.40 3.88 -38.68
N ILE A 825 1.19 4.83 -38.18
CA ILE A 825 1.25 5.21 -36.77
C ILE A 825 -0.11 5.68 -36.22
N HIS A 826 -0.97 6.28 -37.05
CA HIS A 826 -2.27 6.76 -36.60
C HIS A 826 -3.22 5.59 -36.35
N ALA A 827 -3.24 4.58 -37.22
CA ALA A 827 -4.04 3.38 -37.02
C ALA A 827 -3.61 2.61 -35.76
N VAL A 828 -2.28 2.45 -35.57
CA VAL A 828 -1.74 1.78 -34.38
C VAL A 828 -2.08 2.56 -33.10
N ARG A 829 -1.99 3.89 -33.11
CA ARG A 829 -2.45 4.73 -31.98
C ARG A 829 -3.93 4.53 -31.70
N GLN A 830 -4.80 4.60 -32.71
CA GLN A 830 -6.24 4.43 -32.51
C GLN A 830 -6.56 3.02 -31.98
N SER A 831 -5.85 2.00 -32.45
CA SER A 831 -5.98 0.65 -31.97
C SER A 831 -5.61 0.51 -30.49
N GLN A 832 -4.51 1.15 -30.05
CA GLN A 832 -4.13 1.17 -28.64
C GLN A 832 -5.17 1.88 -27.76
N LEU A 833 -5.71 3.02 -28.23
CA LEU A 833 -6.76 3.75 -27.52
C LEU A 833 -8.05 2.92 -27.42
N ALA A 834 -8.44 2.25 -28.50
CA ALA A 834 -9.59 1.35 -28.50
C ALA A 834 -9.38 0.15 -27.57
N LEU A 835 -8.16 -0.41 -27.52
CA LEU A 835 -7.81 -1.49 -26.59
C LEU A 835 -7.91 -1.00 -25.14
N ALA A 836 -7.35 0.17 -24.82
CA ALA A 836 -7.44 0.76 -23.49
C ALA A 836 -8.90 0.97 -23.06
N ALA A 837 -9.75 1.45 -23.98
CA ALA A 837 -11.17 1.65 -23.74
C ALA A 837 -11.94 0.36 -23.39
N THR A 838 -11.43 -0.81 -23.77
CA THR A 838 -12.08 -2.10 -23.39
C THR A 838 -12.04 -2.36 -21.89
N PHE A 839 -11.07 -1.78 -21.18
CA PHE A 839 -10.88 -1.92 -19.73
C PHE A 839 -11.56 -0.81 -18.91
N GLU A 840 -12.26 0.13 -19.56
CA GLU A 840 -13.00 1.18 -18.86
C GLU A 840 -14.30 0.63 -18.23
N PRO A 841 -14.72 1.12 -17.04
CA PRO A 841 -15.96 0.70 -16.37
C PRO A 841 -17.20 0.92 -17.26
N LYS A 842 -18.15 -0.03 -17.22
CA LYS A 842 -19.38 0.06 -18.02
C LYS A 842 -20.35 1.12 -17.49
N ARG A 843 -21.01 1.85 -18.41
CA ARG A 843 -22.01 2.90 -18.14
C ARG A 843 -23.34 2.39 -17.57
N SER A 844 -23.80 1.25 -18.05
CA SER A 844 -25.04 0.57 -17.63
C SER A 844 -25.03 -0.87 -18.17
N ALA A 845 -25.86 -1.76 -17.61
CA ALA A 845 -25.99 -3.14 -18.09
C ALA A 845 -26.62 -3.25 -19.50
N SER A 846 -27.18 -2.16 -20.04
CA SER A 846 -28.01 -2.16 -21.25
C SER A 846 -27.37 -1.58 -22.52
N GLU A 847 -26.19 -0.97 -22.45
CA GLU A 847 -25.64 -0.19 -23.59
C GLU A 847 -24.58 -0.88 -24.46
N ASP A 848 -24.06 -2.05 -24.08
CA ASP A 848 -23.08 -2.79 -24.90
C ASP A 848 -23.49 -4.25 -25.05
N THR A 849 -24.07 -4.59 -26.21
CA THR A 849 -24.33 -5.98 -26.62
C THR A 849 -23.04 -6.74 -26.96
N SER A 850 -21.90 -6.04 -27.04
CA SER A 850 -20.61 -6.62 -27.38
C SER A 850 -19.94 -7.28 -26.17
N SER A 851 -19.53 -8.54 -26.33
CA SER A 851 -18.76 -9.26 -25.30
C SER A 851 -17.39 -8.60 -25.10
N PHE A 852 -16.74 -8.84 -23.95
CA PHE A 852 -15.37 -8.37 -23.69
C PHE A 852 -14.40 -8.74 -24.82
N TYR A 853 -14.45 -9.99 -25.28
CA TYR A 853 -13.65 -10.47 -26.41
C TYR A 853 -14.02 -9.79 -27.74
N GLY A 854 -15.30 -9.49 -27.97
CA GLY A 854 -15.73 -8.71 -29.14
C GLY A 854 -15.15 -7.29 -29.15
N ARG A 855 -15.06 -6.65 -27.98
CA ARG A 855 -14.41 -5.33 -27.86
C ARG A 855 -12.90 -5.42 -28.11
N ILE A 856 -12.22 -6.44 -27.58
CA ILE A 856 -10.80 -6.69 -27.89
C ILE A 856 -10.59 -6.91 -29.39
N GLU A 857 -11.42 -7.71 -30.05
CA GLU A 857 -11.32 -7.94 -31.49
C GLU A 857 -11.53 -6.62 -32.26
N SER A 858 -12.55 -5.84 -31.89
CA SER A 858 -12.85 -4.55 -32.51
C SER A 858 -11.75 -3.49 -32.33
N SER A 859 -10.92 -3.62 -31.28
CA SER A 859 -9.76 -2.74 -31.08
C SER A 859 -8.73 -2.86 -32.20
N GLY A 860 -8.69 -4.01 -32.89
CA GLY A 860 -7.72 -4.29 -33.94
C GLY A 860 -6.28 -4.50 -33.46
N TRP A 861 -6.00 -4.50 -32.16
CA TRP A 861 -4.61 -4.59 -31.66
C TRP A 861 -3.94 -5.91 -32.08
N LEU A 862 -4.62 -7.04 -31.85
CA LEU A 862 -4.14 -8.36 -32.27
C LEU A 862 -4.02 -8.49 -33.80
N ARG A 863 -4.81 -7.73 -34.57
CA ARG A 863 -4.64 -7.65 -36.03
C ARG A 863 -3.31 -6.97 -36.38
N HIS A 864 -2.93 -5.89 -35.70
CA HIS A 864 -1.63 -5.27 -35.90
C HIS A 864 -0.47 -6.16 -35.49
N VAL A 865 -0.57 -6.84 -34.33
CA VAL A 865 0.43 -7.84 -33.89
C VAL A 865 0.62 -8.93 -34.95
N ARG A 866 -0.49 -9.49 -35.45
CA ARG A 866 -0.47 -10.50 -36.52
C ARG A 866 0.18 -9.97 -37.80
N LEU A 867 -0.14 -8.74 -38.23
CA LEU A 867 0.42 -8.16 -39.46
C LEU A 867 1.94 -7.95 -39.35
N VAL A 868 2.43 -7.45 -38.21
CA VAL A 868 3.86 -7.28 -37.96
C VAL A 868 4.56 -8.63 -37.92
N LEU A 869 4.06 -9.60 -37.14
CA LEU A 869 4.60 -10.95 -37.07
C LEU A 869 4.67 -11.62 -38.45
N LYS A 870 3.55 -11.59 -39.19
CA LYS A 870 3.48 -12.17 -40.54
C LYS A 870 4.53 -11.54 -41.46
N ALA A 871 4.65 -10.21 -41.45
CA ALA A 871 5.58 -9.52 -42.33
C ALA A 871 7.05 -9.86 -42.01
N SER A 872 7.39 -9.96 -40.72
CA SER A 872 8.72 -10.35 -40.26
C SER A 872 9.03 -11.81 -40.58
N VAL A 873 8.05 -12.71 -40.44
CA VAL A 873 8.18 -14.13 -40.80
C VAL A 873 8.38 -14.28 -42.30
N ASP A 874 7.61 -13.58 -43.14
CA ASP A 874 7.77 -13.60 -44.60
C ASP A 874 9.16 -13.05 -45.00
N LEU A 875 9.65 -12.00 -44.34
CA LEU A 875 11.01 -11.47 -44.50
C LEU A 875 12.08 -12.51 -44.12
N ALA A 876 11.96 -13.09 -42.93
CA ALA A 876 12.89 -14.10 -42.44
C ALA A 876 12.95 -15.33 -43.36
N HIS A 877 11.81 -15.88 -43.76
CA HIS A 877 11.75 -17.02 -44.68
C HIS A 877 12.37 -16.71 -46.04
N THR A 878 12.12 -15.52 -46.59
CA THR A 878 12.67 -15.13 -47.90
C THR A 878 14.20 -15.11 -47.87
N VAL A 879 14.78 -14.56 -46.79
CA VAL A 879 16.23 -14.48 -46.59
C VAL A 879 16.84 -15.84 -46.27
N HIS A 880 16.19 -16.63 -45.42
CA HIS A 880 16.61 -17.99 -45.09
C HIS A 880 16.69 -18.89 -46.35
N ASN A 881 15.74 -18.72 -47.27
CA ASN A 881 15.72 -19.40 -48.56
C ASN A 881 16.76 -18.86 -49.58
N GLY A 882 17.63 -17.94 -49.16
CA GLY A 882 18.74 -17.44 -49.95
C GLY A 882 18.38 -16.30 -50.90
N THR A 883 17.28 -15.58 -50.68
CA THR A 883 16.93 -14.39 -51.47
C THR A 883 17.12 -13.13 -50.63
N SER A 884 17.92 -12.19 -51.11
CA SER A 884 18.12 -10.92 -50.41
C SER A 884 16.88 -10.04 -50.50
N VAL A 885 16.65 -9.22 -49.47
CA VAL A 885 15.46 -8.39 -49.34
C VAL A 885 15.83 -6.95 -49.02
N LEU A 886 15.34 -6.00 -49.83
CA LEU A 886 15.23 -4.60 -49.45
C LEU A 886 13.89 -4.39 -48.74
N THR A 887 13.91 -3.97 -47.48
CA THR A 887 12.71 -3.61 -46.74
C THR A 887 12.68 -2.13 -46.41
N HIS A 888 11.53 -1.49 -46.61
CA HIS A 888 11.32 -0.09 -46.27
C HIS A 888 9.84 0.16 -45.96
N CYS A 889 9.55 1.37 -45.51
CA CYS A 889 8.19 1.87 -45.40
C CYS A 889 8.17 3.30 -45.94
N SER A 890 7.43 4.24 -45.32
CA SER A 890 7.54 5.66 -45.67
C SER A 890 8.92 6.22 -45.30
N ASP A 891 9.22 6.36 -44.01
CA ASP A 891 10.47 6.99 -43.54
C ASP A 891 11.53 5.98 -43.06
N GLY A 892 11.20 4.69 -42.98
CA GLY A 892 12.19 3.63 -42.73
C GLY A 892 12.68 3.52 -41.28
N TRP A 893 11.96 4.09 -40.31
CA TRP A 893 12.31 4.07 -38.88
C TRP A 893 11.23 3.50 -37.96
N ASP A 894 10.01 3.23 -38.45
CA ASP A 894 8.91 2.62 -37.67
C ASP A 894 8.73 1.14 -38.05
N ARG A 895 7.83 0.85 -39.00
CA ARG A 895 7.52 -0.50 -39.49
C ARG A 895 8.74 -1.27 -39.98
N THR A 896 9.69 -0.57 -40.59
CA THR A 896 10.95 -1.17 -41.04
C THR A 896 11.78 -1.68 -39.86
N ALA A 897 11.85 -0.94 -38.75
CA ALA A 897 12.56 -1.40 -37.56
C ALA A 897 11.84 -2.62 -36.95
N GLN A 898 10.51 -2.60 -36.89
CA GLN A 898 9.71 -3.74 -36.40
C GLN A 898 9.98 -5.01 -37.20
N MET A 899 9.91 -4.91 -38.54
CA MET A 899 10.13 -6.05 -39.43
C MET A 899 11.54 -6.59 -39.35
N VAL A 900 12.54 -5.71 -39.46
CA VAL A 900 13.95 -6.12 -39.51
C VAL A 900 14.38 -6.72 -38.19
N ALA A 901 14.11 -6.06 -37.06
CA ALA A 901 14.54 -6.55 -35.76
C ALA A 901 13.91 -7.91 -35.41
N LEU A 902 12.62 -8.10 -35.75
CA LEU A 902 11.94 -9.37 -35.48
C LEU A 902 12.39 -10.49 -36.42
N ALA A 903 12.65 -10.19 -37.70
CA ALA A 903 13.23 -11.17 -38.62
C ALA A 903 14.65 -11.57 -38.19
N GLU A 904 15.47 -10.61 -37.75
CA GLU A 904 16.79 -10.86 -37.19
C GLU A 904 16.72 -11.76 -35.95
N LEU A 905 15.79 -11.50 -35.02
CA LEU A 905 15.53 -12.36 -33.86
C LEU A 905 15.20 -13.81 -34.25
N MET A 906 14.41 -13.99 -35.32
CA MET A 906 14.03 -15.31 -35.84
C MET A 906 15.18 -16.04 -36.54
N LEU A 907 16.08 -15.29 -37.19
CA LEU A 907 17.16 -15.84 -38.03
C LEU A 907 18.46 -16.11 -37.28
N ASP A 908 18.79 -15.27 -36.30
CA ASP A 908 20.10 -15.27 -35.64
C ASP A 908 19.97 -15.61 -34.16
N PRO A 909 20.40 -16.81 -33.73
CA PRO A 909 20.34 -17.23 -32.33
C PRO A 909 21.06 -16.27 -31.38
N TYR A 910 22.06 -15.51 -31.85
CA TYR A 910 22.74 -14.53 -31.00
C TYR A 910 21.75 -13.51 -30.43
N TYR A 911 20.81 -13.00 -31.23
CA TYR A 911 19.85 -11.99 -30.76
C TYR A 911 18.81 -12.53 -29.77
N ARG A 912 18.76 -13.85 -29.58
CA ARG A 912 17.92 -14.52 -28.56
C ARG A 912 18.64 -14.69 -27.22
N THR A 913 19.95 -14.42 -27.17
CA THR A 913 20.69 -14.23 -25.91
C THR A 913 20.37 -12.87 -25.30
N LEU A 914 20.58 -12.71 -23.99
CA LEU A 914 20.36 -11.43 -23.31
C LEU A 914 21.24 -10.34 -23.92
N CYS A 915 22.53 -10.63 -24.11
CA CYS A 915 23.49 -9.70 -24.72
C CYS A 915 23.10 -9.35 -26.17
N GLY A 916 22.74 -10.35 -26.97
CA GLY A 916 22.35 -10.10 -28.35
C GLY A 916 21.03 -9.34 -28.47
N PHE A 917 20.07 -9.53 -27.57
CA PHE A 917 18.83 -8.75 -27.58
C PHE A 917 19.08 -7.26 -27.29
N GLN A 918 20.01 -6.95 -26.37
CA GLN A 918 20.46 -5.57 -26.14
C GLN A 918 21.05 -4.97 -27.42
N VAL A 919 21.95 -5.72 -28.09
CA VAL A 919 22.57 -5.32 -29.36
C VAL A 919 21.52 -5.11 -30.45
N LEU A 920 20.52 -5.98 -30.53
CA LEU A 920 19.42 -5.88 -31.49
C LEU A 920 18.64 -4.57 -31.30
N VAL A 921 18.28 -4.23 -30.06
CA VAL A 921 17.57 -2.98 -29.75
C VAL A 921 18.47 -1.77 -30.01
N GLU A 922 19.71 -1.78 -29.56
CA GLU A 922 20.65 -0.68 -29.79
C GLU A 922 20.95 -0.46 -31.28
N LYS A 923 21.05 -1.53 -32.06
CA LYS A 923 21.26 -1.46 -33.51
C LYS A 923 20.00 -0.99 -34.24
N GLU A 924 18.94 -1.79 -34.20
CA GLU A 924 17.80 -1.65 -35.12
C GLU A 924 16.83 -0.53 -34.76
N TRP A 925 16.78 -0.17 -33.48
CA TRP A 925 15.91 0.88 -32.97
C TRP A 925 16.68 2.15 -32.65
N CYS A 926 17.69 2.05 -31.78
CA CYS A 926 18.40 3.24 -31.33
C CYS A 926 19.29 3.81 -32.46
N ALA A 927 20.29 3.06 -32.93
CA ALA A 927 21.29 3.57 -33.86
C ALA A 927 20.68 3.91 -35.23
N PHE A 928 19.77 3.07 -35.73
CA PHE A 928 19.02 3.33 -36.95
C PHE A 928 17.92 4.40 -36.83
N GLY A 929 17.78 5.03 -35.67
CA GLY A 929 17.04 6.28 -35.52
C GLY A 929 15.52 6.13 -35.55
N HIS A 930 14.99 5.12 -34.85
CA HIS A 930 13.61 5.18 -34.41
C HIS A 930 13.40 6.46 -33.58
N GLN A 931 12.35 7.22 -33.90
CA GLN A 931 12.09 8.52 -33.31
C GLN A 931 11.46 8.39 -31.91
N PHE A 932 12.18 7.80 -30.95
CA PHE A 932 11.66 7.52 -29.61
C PHE A 932 11.10 8.78 -28.94
N ALA A 933 11.84 9.89 -28.95
CA ALA A 933 11.36 11.12 -28.31
C ALA A 933 10.06 11.64 -28.94
N LEU A 934 9.92 11.59 -30.27
CA LEU A 934 8.69 12.00 -30.94
C LEU A 934 7.53 11.00 -30.71
N ARG A 935 7.78 9.70 -30.90
CA ARG A 935 6.76 8.64 -30.84
C ARG A 935 6.23 8.45 -29.43
N CYS A 936 7.11 8.51 -28.44
CA CYS A 936 6.80 8.39 -27.02
C CYS A 936 6.52 9.75 -26.37
N GLY A 937 6.66 10.87 -27.08
CA GLY A 937 6.37 12.21 -26.57
C GLY A 937 7.25 12.62 -25.38
N HIS A 938 8.56 12.35 -25.43
CA HIS A 938 9.53 12.82 -24.43
C HIS A 938 9.69 14.34 -24.62
N ALA A 939 9.33 15.11 -23.59
CA ALA A 939 9.37 16.58 -23.54
C ALA A 939 8.92 17.31 -24.82
N ARG A 940 7.62 17.55 -24.95
CA ARG A 940 7.00 18.60 -25.77
C ARG A 940 5.65 18.96 -25.14
N SER A 941 5.39 20.25 -24.96
CA SER A 941 4.12 20.79 -24.44
C SER A 941 2.92 20.56 -25.35
N ASP A 942 3.15 20.05 -26.57
CA ASP A 942 2.08 19.71 -27.49
C ASP A 942 1.60 18.27 -27.25
N VAL A 943 0.70 18.14 -26.28
CA VAL A 943 -0.08 16.92 -25.99
C VAL A 943 -0.97 16.50 -27.16
N SER A 944 -1.27 17.41 -28.10
CA SER A 944 -2.08 17.12 -29.30
C SER A 944 -1.27 16.55 -30.47
N ASN A 945 0.04 16.37 -30.30
CA ASN A 945 0.91 15.91 -31.38
C ASN A 945 0.49 14.53 -31.92
N ASP A 946 0.02 14.55 -33.17
CA ASP A 946 -0.51 13.39 -33.88
C ASP A 946 0.56 12.44 -34.40
N GLN A 947 1.84 12.67 -34.10
CA GLN A 947 2.95 11.78 -34.44
C GLN A 947 3.29 10.77 -33.33
N ARG A 948 2.61 10.84 -32.17
CA ARG A 948 2.74 9.86 -31.09
C ARG A 948 2.10 8.53 -31.49
N SER A 949 2.78 7.41 -31.21
CA SER A 949 2.29 6.07 -31.51
C SER A 949 3.12 4.99 -30.79
N PRO A 950 2.51 3.91 -30.29
CA PRO A 950 3.16 2.85 -29.51
C PRO A 950 3.89 1.82 -30.41
N VAL A 951 4.73 2.29 -31.34
CA VAL A 951 5.38 1.43 -32.35
C VAL A 951 6.34 0.42 -31.70
N PHE A 952 7.14 0.87 -30.72
CA PHE A 952 8.05 0.00 -29.99
C PHE A 952 7.30 -0.98 -29.07
N LEU A 953 6.24 -0.53 -28.38
CA LEU A 953 5.40 -1.42 -27.56
C LEU A 953 4.75 -2.53 -28.41
N LEU A 954 4.22 -2.19 -29.59
CA LEU A 954 3.66 -3.18 -30.51
C LEU A 954 4.71 -4.22 -30.93
N TRP A 955 5.97 -3.81 -31.08
CA TRP A 955 7.06 -4.75 -31.36
C TRP A 955 7.42 -5.61 -30.15
N LEU A 956 7.46 -5.05 -28.93
CA LEU A 956 7.66 -5.83 -27.71
C LEU A 956 6.56 -6.88 -27.53
N ASP A 957 5.29 -6.55 -27.84
CA ASP A 957 4.20 -7.53 -27.86
C ASP A 957 4.49 -8.64 -28.88
N CYS A 958 4.92 -8.30 -30.09
CA CYS A 958 5.32 -9.32 -31.08
C CYS A 958 6.47 -10.23 -30.58
N VAL A 959 7.46 -9.68 -29.85
CA VAL A 959 8.53 -10.48 -29.23
C VAL A 959 7.96 -11.36 -28.11
N TRP A 960 7.03 -10.86 -27.30
CA TRP A 960 6.33 -11.65 -26.29
C TRP A 960 5.55 -12.81 -26.90
N GLN A 961 4.83 -12.59 -28.01
CA GLN A 961 4.16 -13.66 -28.76
C GLN A 961 5.17 -14.71 -29.25
N TYR A 962 6.38 -14.30 -29.66
CA TYR A 962 7.44 -15.20 -30.08
C TYR A 962 7.94 -16.05 -28.90
N ILE A 963 8.26 -15.44 -27.75
CA ILE A 963 8.69 -16.18 -26.55
C ILE A 963 7.62 -17.17 -26.10
N ARG A 964 6.33 -16.80 -26.16
CA ARG A 964 5.24 -17.71 -25.79
C ARG A 964 5.12 -18.94 -26.70
N GLN A 965 5.41 -18.79 -28.00
CA GLN A 965 5.40 -19.89 -28.96
C GLN A 965 6.68 -20.73 -28.88
N TYR A 966 7.79 -20.12 -28.47
CA TYR A 966 9.12 -20.72 -28.41
C TYR A 966 9.77 -20.49 -27.03
N PRO A 967 9.22 -21.07 -25.95
CA PRO A 967 9.59 -20.73 -24.57
C PRO A 967 11.03 -21.06 -24.19
N THR A 968 11.71 -21.92 -24.96
CA THR A 968 13.10 -22.34 -24.71
C THR A 968 14.13 -21.67 -25.61
N GLU A 969 13.70 -20.83 -26.56
CA GLU A 969 14.60 -20.29 -27.59
C GLU A 969 15.29 -18.99 -27.20
N CYS A 970 14.86 -18.32 -26.11
CA CYS A 970 15.41 -17.05 -25.63
C CYS A 970 15.98 -17.16 -24.20
N GLU A 971 17.10 -16.48 -23.95
CA GLU A 971 17.74 -16.40 -22.61
C GLU A 971 17.03 -15.41 -21.68
N PHE A 972 16.23 -14.50 -22.25
CA PHE A 972 15.44 -13.51 -21.52
C PHE A 972 13.96 -13.87 -21.50
N ASN A 973 13.24 -13.31 -20.52
CA ASN A 973 11.82 -13.59 -20.30
C ASN A 973 10.96 -12.31 -20.36
N GLU A 974 9.68 -12.46 -20.06
CA GLU A 974 8.69 -11.38 -20.03
C GLU A 974 9.11 -10.18 -19.16
N SER A 975 9.81 -10.41 -18.05
CA SER A 975 10.25 -9.34 -17.14
C SER A 975 11.16 -8.33 -17.83
N LEU A 976 12.01 -8.77 -18.78
CA LEU A 976 12.84 -7.86 -19.58
C LEU A 976 11.97 -7.00 -20.50
N LEU A 977 10.97 -7.60 -21.15
CA LEU A 977 10.10 -6.89 -22.08
C LEU A 977 9.25 -5.84 -21.35
N LEU A 978 8.72 -6.18 -20.15
CA LEU A 978 8.02 -5.23 -19.29
C LEU A 978 8.94 -4.10 -18.82
N ALA A 979 10.17 -4.39 -18.40
CA ALA A 979 11.14 -3.37 -18.03
C ALA A 979 11.45 -2.40 -19.19
N LEU A 980 11.53 -2.89 -20.43
CA LEU A 980 11.69 -2.05 -21.62
C LEU A 980 10.43 -1.23 -21.92
N ALA A 981 9.24 -1.81 -21.75
CA ALA A 981 7.96 -1.13 -21.92
C ALA A 981 7.75 0.01 -20.92
N ASP A 982 8.20 -0.15 -19.67
CA ASP A 982 8.17 0.92 -18.67
C ASP A 982 9.23 1.99 -18.97
N HIS A 983 10.46 1.54 -19.23
CA HIS A 983 11.59 2.46 -19.31
C HIS A 983 11.69 3.21 -20.63
N VAL A 984 10.97 2.79 -21.68
CA VAL A 984 10.84 3.60 -22.90
C VAL A 984 10.18 4.95 -22.60
N TYR A 985 9.23 5.03 -21.65
CA TYR A 985 8.58 6.29 -21.27
C TYR A 985 9.19 6.97 -20.04
N SER A 986 9.96 6.23 -19.24
CA SER A 986 10.42 6.72 -17.94
C SER A 986 11.41 7.89 -18.01
N CYS A 987 12.20 7.94 -19.09
CA CYS A 987 13.38 8.79 -19.19
C CYS A 987 14.31 8.74 -17.95
N LYS A 988 14.34 7.60 -17.23
CA LYS A 988 15.34 7.31 -16.19
C LYS A 988 16.72 7.05 -16.79
N PHE A 989 16.73 6.41 -17.96
CA PHE A 989 17.92 6.05 -18.72
C PHE A 989 17.99 6.81 -20.04
N GLY A 990 19.19 6.97 -20.58
CA GLY A 990 19.45 7.66 -21.84
C GLY A 990 19.18 6.84 -23.10
N THR A 991 19.00 5.52 -22.96
CA THR A 991 18.88 4.57 -24.09
C THR A 991 17.82 4.98 -25.11
N PHE A 992 16.62 5.32 -24.64
CA PHE A 992 15.46 5.70 -25.49
C PHE A 992 15.23 7.21 -25.56
N MET A 993 16.25 8.02 -25.22
CA MET A 993 16.18 9.47 -25.39
C MET A 993 16.51 9.88 -26.83
N PHE A 994 15.96 11.02 -27.25
CA PHE A 994 16.13 11.62 -28.58
C PHE A 994 15.64 10.75 -29.74
N ASP A 995 15.75 11.27 -30.97
CA ASP A 995 15.20 10.62 -32.16
C ASP A 995 16.27 9.95 -33.04
N CYS A 996 17.57 10.16 -32.75
CA CYS A 996 18.66 9.50 -33.48
C CYS A 996 19.97 9.40 -32.69
N GLU A 997 20.89 8.58 -33.19
CA GLU A 997 22.23 8.39 -32.62
C GLU A 997 23.02 9.71 -32.50
N ARG A 998 22.94 10.58 -33.52
CA ARG A 998 23.64 11.88 -33.52
C ARG A 998 23.27 12.72 -32.31
N GLN A 999 21.97 12.94 -32.11
CA GLN A 999 21.45 13.74 -31.00
C GLN A 999 21.90 13.17 -29.64
N ARG A 1000 21.84 11.83 -29.48
CA ARG A 1000 22.35 11.17 -28.27
C ARG A 1000 23.84 11.40 -28.07
N LYS A 1001 24.68 11.21 -29.10
CA LYS A 1001 26.14 11.40 -28.98
C LYS A 1001 26.52 12.86 -28.70
N ASP A 1002 25.91 13.81 -29.40
CA ASP A 1002 26.18 15.24 -29.23
C ASP A 1002 25.86 15.73 -27.82
N LEU A 1003 24.88 15.10 -27.17
CA LEU A 1003 24.45 15.49 -25.83
C LEU A 1003 25.13 14.67 -24.72
N PHE A 1004 25.28 13.36 -24.90
CA PHE A 1004 25.89 12.49 -23.90
C PHE A 1004 27.41 12.61 -23.80
N THR A 1005 28.04 13.28 -24.78
CA THR A 1005 29.43 13.76 -24.64
C THR A 1005 29.56 14.89 -23.63
N LYS A 1006 28.50 15.69 -23.44
CA LYS A 1006 28.47 16.84 -22.51
C LYS A 1006 27.88 16.49 -21.16
N HIS A 1007 26.97 15.51 -21.12
CA HIS A 1007 26.24 15.10 -19.93
C HIS A 1007 26.35 13.59 -19.76
N ARG A 1008 26.78 13.14 -18.58
CA ARG A 1008 26.87 11.71 -18.27
C ARG A 1008 25.47 11.14 -18.03
N VAL A 1009 25.08 10.13 -18.81
CA VAL A 1009 23.77 9.47 -18.69
C VAL A 1009 23.96 7.95 -18.67
N LEU A 1010 23.11 7.24 -17.92
CA LEU A 1010 23.16 5.78 -17.80
C LEU A 1010 22.33 5.07 -18.88
N SER A 1011 22.82 3.93 -19.32
CA SER A 1011 22.07 3.00 -20.17
C SER A 1011 21.26 2.02 -19.32
N ILE A 1012 20.06 1.65 -19.79
CA ILE A 1012 19.20 0.65 -19.15
C ILE A 1012 19.91 -0.70 -18.98
N TRP A 1013 20.81 -1.06 -19.90
CA TRP A 1013 21.51 -2.33 -19.92
C TRP A 1013 22.45 -2.53 -18.71
N LYS A 1014 22.87 -1.45 -18.04
CA LYS A 1014 23.67 -1.53 -16.81
C LYS A 1014 22.91 -2.05 -15.60
N HIS A 1015 21.57 -2.02 -15.64
CA HIS A 1015 20.72 -2.35 -14.50
C HIS A 1015 20.16 -3.79 -14.54
N GLN A 1016 20.53 -4.58 -15.56
CA GLN A 1016 19.93 -5.89 -15.83
C GLN A 1016 20.24 -6.99 -14.81
N GLY A 1017 21.30 -6.87 -14.02
CA GLY A 1017 21.59 -7.82 -12.93
C GLY A 1017 20.45 -7.97 -11.92
N TYR A 1018 19.51 -7.01 -11.85
CA TYR A 1018 18.32 -7.06 -11.00
C TYR A 1018 17.07 -7.67 -11.67
N PHE A 1019 16.96 -7.61 -13.00
CA PHE A 1019 15.76 -8.04 -13.74
C PHE A 1019 15.82 -9.50 -14.24
N CYS A 1020 16.98 -10.14 -14.10
CA CYS A 1020 17.25 -11.47 -14.65
C CYS A 1020 17.56 -12.53 -13.57
N ARG A 1021 17.03 -12.42 -12.34
CA ARG A 1021 17.11 -13.53 -11.39
C ARG A 1021 16.37 -14.73 -11.97
N TRP A 1022 17.17 -15.68 -12.46
CA TRP A 1022 16.78 -17.01 -12.87
C TRP A 1022 15.95 -17.68 -11.77
N ASP A 1023 14.83 -18.29 -12.14
CA ASP A 1023 14.09 -19.21 -11.26
C ASP A 1023 14.80 -20.58 -11.32
N PRO A 1024 15.44 -21.04 -10.24
CA PRO A 1024 16.10 -22.33 -10.21
C PRO A 1024 15.14 -23.55 -10.27
N ALA A 1025 13.81 -23.34 -10.22
CA ALA A 1025 12.83 -24.42 -10.35
C ALA A 1025 12.65 -24.92 -11.80
N PHE A 1026 13.13 -24.19 -12.80
CA PHE A 1026 13.17 -24.63 -14.20
C PHE A 1026 14.59 -25.10 -14.56
N VAL A 1027 14.87 -26.38 -14.31
CA VAL A 1027 16.02 -27.07 -14.91
C VAL A 1027 15.58 -27.72 -16.22
N PRO A 1028 15.83 -27.14 -17.41
CA PRO A 1028 15.91 -27.95 -18.61
C PRO A 1028 17.26 -28.69 -18.60
N PRO A 1029 17.30 -29.96 -19.03
CA PRO A 1029 18.57 -30.64 -19.24
C PRO A 1029 19.34 -29.82 -20.27
N VAL A 1030 20.57 -29.42 -19.95
CA VAL A 1030 21.50 -28.90 -20.96
C VAL A 1030 21.98 -30.12 -21.76
N PRO A 1031 21.61 -30.33 -23.03
CA PRO A 1031 22.52 -31.05 -23.90
C PRO A 1031 23.60 -30.04 -24.26
N ALA A 1032 24.85 -30.42 -24.06
CA ALA A 1032 25.98 -29.72 -24.63
C ALA A 1032 25.75 -29.53 -26.13
N PHE A 1033 25.32 -28.34 -26.56
CA PHE A 1033 25.36 -27.98 -27.97
C PHE A 1033 26.82 -27.69 -28.29
N GLN A 1034 27.49 -28.75 -28.76
CA GLN A 1034 28.73 -28.66 -29.51
C GLN A 1034 28.56 -27.62 -30.62
N CYS A 1035 29.53 -26.71 -30.68
CA CYS A 1035 29.76 -25.82 -31.81
C CYS A 1035 29.69 -26.60 -33.13
N TYR A 1036 28.87 -26.12 -34.07
CA TYR A 1036 29.03 -26.33 -35.51
C TYR A 1036 28.68 -25.06 -36.28
#